data_AF-A0A9E1I553-F1
#
_entry.id   AF-A0A9E1I553-F1
#
_cell.length_a   1.000
_cell.length_b   1.000
_cell.length_c   1.000
_cell.angle_alpha   90.00
_cell.angle_beta   90.00
_cell.angle_gamma   90.00
#
_symmetry.space_group_name_H-M   'P 1'
#
loop_
_entity.id
_entity.type
_entity.pdbx_description
1 polymer ?
#
loop_
_entity_poly.entity_id
_entity_poly.type
_entity_poly.pdbx_seq_one_letter_code
_entity_poly.pdbx_strand_id
1 'polypeptide(L)'
;MNRKSSMKQSKKKTMTGDCPACSGCGVNQKLRFKLRLFACGMLLAATLFCCLFVPIHSVAASINTVRIATKAEWLEFKENCRLDSFSKGLSVKLTADIDLSGETDYAVPVFFGNFDGGGHTVSGMKPNTDAERTGLFRIIEKDATVCELNVSGSVTVTGQSGTAGMICGVNRGTIRNCAAAGRLDAYNAVGGIAGINEQSGKIIECSSSAELSGTYKIGGIVGVNAGEIHECTNTGGVNLSANERSRNIGGIAGTNTGTVTGCMNSAEIGYLHTGYNVGGIAGLNSGFTGDCINNGNVRGRRDIGGIIGQSEPFYKVEYGKNTLEILNESILGFSDALDETILNLRQAVQDGGEGLRNVLEEAEELREGLSADLDIIAGDAAWLADAEKYLDTIEQNLETLWKAFADSAEVTQLIAEIELIIIELRNAEPSEWVELLQELEAKIEQLRILLGNIASAAPALKALAEALNGLLSVSISGLRQAAEDCCKLIKNAEQKLDELTKTASEYLELVKADGNRLEKSVQKCVESMRLLHENIRNVLNGNGGNIEDVSENAERDAENQAGGMAAKCRNFGDVSGDYGIGGIIGNLSKELPSDLEEIDIPSIDDVLFTDTTLFIRATVFMCSNDAVISAKYDNAGGILGYGSRGFLLGCESGGSVKAGREYAGGIAGRLSGTIRECGSITALAGKAYVGGIAGSAKSVIDCAAVPTMLLAGKSSFADGAYIGAIAGELTEECRNNIFADTSKFNDSSDSVRGLGGIDGISYAGIAYAVSLNELAEKAKTPNLFKKVTVKFSIDGKITEVFEVPCGGRITDLPQVGNEQGKYWRWDDFGADCVTFSQTVSGEWHRMITTIATNEEIPQILVEGIFDDEAYVVAEDAAEFALKNGFGEGVPTAAFRICVFNAEAGESAYIVRCLSEEDCKLSVLTDAGWTEREFERDGKYIVFELNNNGIFAIEKVIKKDRTPYIMIVCGAIILTAAFAAVIAVKRRRGKKRRSEA
;
A
#
# COMPACT_ATOMS: atom_id res chain seq x y z
N MET A 1 -27.51 -56.03 -44.50
CA MET A 1 -27.62 -55.20 -43.28
C MET A 1 -26.76 -55.85 -42.20
N ASN A 2 -25.88 -55.18 -41.48
CA ASN A 2 -25.36 -53.84 -41.59
C ASN A 2 -24.20 -53.82 -40.58
N ARG A 3 -23.12 -53.12 -40.92
CA ARG A 3 -22.11 -52.54 -40.01
C ARG A 3 -21.13 -53.48 -39.28
N LYS A 4 -19.84 -53.15 -39.54
CA LYS A 4 -18.60 -53.31 -38.75
C LYS A 4 -17.60 -54.37 -39.24
N SER A 5 -17.11 -54.15 -40.45
CA SER A 5 -15.75 -54.53 -40.88
C SER A 5 -14.75 -53.58 -40.19
N SER A 6 -13.89 -54.04 -39.27
CA SER A 6 -12.72 -54.90 -39.49
C SER A 6 -11.46 -54.11 -39.91
N MET A 7 -10.74 -53.64 -38.91
CA MET A 7 -9.29 -53.86 -38.82
C MET A 7 -9.10 -54.71 -37.56
N LYS A 8 -8.89 -56.02 -37.73
CA LYS A 8 -7.58 -56.69 -37.80
C LYS A 8 -6.87 -56.72 -36.44
N GLN A 9 -6.87 -57.92 -35.86
CA GLN A 9 -5.79 -58.63 -35.13
C GLN A 9 -5.00 -57.83 -34.06
N SER A 10 -4.89 -58.26 -32.80
CA SER A 10 -4.72 -59.64 -32.32
C SER A 10 -5.18 -59.90 -30.87
N LYS A 11 -5.43 -61.20 -30.62
CA LYS A 11 -5.80 -61.93 -29.39
C LYS A 11 -4.55 -62.13 -28.48
N LYS A 12 -4.56 -62.55 -27.21
CA LYS A 12 -5.44 -63.52 -26.53
C LYS A 12 -5.17 -63.56 -25.01
N LYS A 13 -6.23 -63.89 -24.28
CA LYS A 13 -6.30 -64.33 -22.88
C LYS A 13 -5.71 -65.74 -22.67
N THR A 14 -4.99 -65.87 -21.56
CA THR A 14 -4.85 -66.99 -20.59
C THR A 14 -4.76 -68.47 -21.02
N MET A 15 -3.62 -69.04 -20.58
CA MET A 15 -3.32 -70.38 -20.03
C MET A 15 -3.13 -71.60 -20.95
N THR A 16 -2.06 -72.33 -20.59
CA THR A 16 -1.62 -73.70 -20.87
C THR A 16 -1.03 -74.07 -22.25
N GLY A 17 0.24 -74.53 -22.22
CA GLY A 17 0.81 -75.57 -23.10
C GLY A 17 1.64 -75.13 -24.32
N ASP A 18 2.97 -75.23 -24.21
CA ASP A 18 4.03 -75.55 -25.22
C ASP A 18 4.16 -74.72 -26.53
N CYS A 19 5.18 -73.84 -26.72
CA CYS A 19 6.58 -73.99 -27.25
C CYS A 19 6.71 -73.77 -28.80
N PRO A 20 7.84 -73.33 -29.46
CA PRO A 20 9.22 -72.96 -29.04
C PRO A 20 9.79 -71.61 -29.61
N ALA A 21 10.91 -71.11 -29.02
CA ALA A 21 11.86 -70.08 -29.53
C ALA A 21 11.38 -68.62 -29.79
N CYS A 22 11.54 -67.72 -28.80
CA CYS A 22 11.64 -66.25 -28.96
C CYS A 22 12.04 -65.52 -27.65
N SER A 23 12.35 -64.22 -27.79
CA SER A 23 13.04 -63.22 -26.96
C SER A 23 12.55 -62.92 -25.53
N GLY A 24 13.43 -62.36 -24.69
CA GLY A 24 13.04 -61.79 -23.38
C GLY A 24 14.17 -61.79 -22.34
N CYS A 25 15.02 -60.77 -22.41
CA CYS A 25 15.93 -60.34 -21.34
C CYS A 25 15.10 -59.97 -20.09
N GLY A 26 15.30 -60.65 -18.96
CA GLY A 26 14.62 -60.23 -17.73
C GLY A 26 14.45 -61.22 -16.58
N VAL A 27 15.43 -62.06 -16.21
CA VAL A 27 15.43 -62.69 -14.87
C VAL A 27 16.86 -62.98 -14.39
N ASN A 28 17.65 -61.94 -14.05
CA ASN A 28 18.76 -62.10 -13.08
C ASN A 28 19.45 -60.80 -12.58
N GLN A 29 18.96 -59.61 -12.92
CA GLN A 29 19.47 -58.35 -12.34
C GLN A 29 18.57 -57.75 -11.23
N LYS A 30 17.28 -58.09 -11.18
CA LYS A 30 16.36 -57.59 -10.13
C LYS A 30 16.53 -58.23 -8.74
N LEU A 31 17.24 -59.35 -8.62
CA LEU A 31 17.52 -60.00 -7.33
C LEU A 31 18.82 -59.48 -6.66
N ARG A 32 19.78 -58.94 -7.44
CA ARG A 32 21.01 -58.32 -6.91
C ARG A 32 20.82 -56.85 -6.50
N PHE A 33 19.82 -56.16 -7.06
CA PHE A 33 19.52 -54.77 -6.73
C PHE A 33 18.69 -54.61 -5.45
N LYS A 34 17.79 -55.55 -5.15
CA LYS A 34 17.00 -55.52 -3.90
C LYS A 34 17.79 -55.93 -2.64
N LEU A 35 18.87 -56.70 -2.77
CA LEU A 35 19.72 -57.06 -1.62
C LEU A 35 20.68 -55.93 -1.19
N ARG A 36 21.04 -55.00 -2.09
CA ARG A 36 21.87 -53.84 -1.76
C ARG A 36 21.07 -52.67 -1.19
N LEU A 37 19.79 -52.55 -1.55
CA LEU A 37 18.90 -51.55 -0.96
C LEU A 37 18.54 -51.84 0.51
N PHE A 38 18.44 -53.13 0.90
CA PHE A 38 18.14 -53.53 2.27
C PHE A 38 19.35 -53.45 3.21
N ALA A 39 20.57 -53.62 2.69
CA ALA A 39 21.81 -53.46 3.46
C ALA A 39 22.18 -51.98 3.70
N CYS A 40 21.92 -51.09 2.74
CA CYS A 40 22.09 -49.65 2.93
C CYS A 40 21.02 -49.04 3.86
N GLY A 41 19.80 -49.57 3.86
CA GLY A 41 18.73 -49.13 4.78
C GLY A 41 19.00 -49.44 6.26
N MET A 42 19.65 -50.57 6.58
CA MET A 42 20.02 -50.88 7.97
C MET A 42 21.28 -50.15 8.45
N LEU A 43 22.20 -49.77 7.56
CA LEU A 43 23.36 -48.95 7.94
C LEU A 43 22.99 -47.48 8.20
N LEU A 44 22.00 -46.94 7.47
CA LEU A 44 21.50 -45.57 7.68
C LEU A 44 20.62 -45.43 8.94
N ALA A 45 19.95 -46.50 9.37
CA ALA A 45 19.20 -46.50 10.64
C ALA A 45 20.10 -46.70 11.88
N ALA A 46 21.24 -47.38 11.75
CA ALA A 46 22.20 -47.55 12.84
C ALA A 46 23.11 -46.33 13.06
N THR A 47 23.38 -45.53 12.03
CA THR A 47 24.12 -44.27 12.17
C THR A 47 23.27 -43.12 12.72
N LEU A 48 21.95 -43.13 12.49
CA LEU A 48 21.03 -42.15 13.10
C LEU A 48 20.81 -42.39 14.60
N PHE A 49 21.05 -43.59 15.14
CA PHE A 49 20.81 -43.90 16.56
C PHE A 49 22.06 -43.83 17.44
N CYS A 50 23.27 -43.83 16.87
CA CYS A 50 24.53 -43.72 17.64
C CYS A 50 25.07 -42.29 17.82
N CYS A 51 24.49 -41.27 17.17
CA CYS A 51 24.95 -39.88 17.32
C CYS A 51 24.28 -39.10 18.46
N LEU A 52 23.37 -39.71 19.24
CA LEU A 52 22.70 -39.00 20.33
C LEU A 52 23.43 -39.05 21.69
N PHE A 53 24.38 -39.95 21.92
CA PHE A 53 25.15 -39.96 23.18
C PHE A 53 26.50 -40.68 23.01
N VAL A 54 27.60 -39.92 22.91
CA VAL A 54 28.91 -40.10 23.62
C VAL A 54 29.92 -39.05 23.10
N PRO A 55 30.63 -38.31 23.96
CA PRO A 55 31.54 -37.25 23.58
C PRO A 55 32.96 -37.78 23.36
N ILE A 56 33.52 -37.71 22.14
CA ILE A 56 34.97 -37.89 21.91
C ILE A 56 35.47 -36.98 20.79
N HIS A 57 36.26 -35.98 21.22
CA HIS A 57 37.40 -35.32 20.59
C HIS A 57 37.51 -35.34 19.05
N SER A 58 37.47 -34.13 18.50
CA SER A 58 37.82 -33.76 17.14
C SER A 58 39.20 -34.27 16.71
N VAL A 59 39.25 -34.88 15.52
CA VAL A 59 40.44 -34.76 14.66
C VAL A 59 40.29 -33.43 13.94
N ALA A 60 40.93 -32.40 14.50
CA ALA A 60 41.00 -31.08 13.90
C ALA A 60 41.76 -31.18 12.56
N ALA A 61 41.05 -30.99 11.44
CA ALA A 61 41.60 -30.06 10.46
C ALA A 61 41.77 -28.75 11.22
N SER A 62 42.98 -28.21 11.27
CA SER A 62 43.25 -26.98 12.02
C SER A 62 42.40 -25.84 11.44
N ILE A 63 41.19 -25.66 11.94
CA ILE A 63 40.42 -24.45 11.77
C ILE A 63 41.29 -23.38 12.43
N ASN A 64 41.84 -22.49 11.62
CA ASN A 64 42.64 -21.39 12.13
C ASN A 64 41.65 -20.42 12.78
N THR A 65 41.37 -20.62 14.07
CA THR A 65 40.43 -19.80 14.83
C THR A 65 41.15 -18.61 15.45
N VAL A 66 40.85 -17.41 14.99
CA VAL A 66 41.36 -16.15 15.55
C VAL A 66 40.39 -15.68 16.64
N ARG A 67 40.93 -15.36 17.83
CA ARG A 67 40.16 -14.79 18.94
C ARG A 67 40.54 -13.33 19.12
N ILE A 68 39.54 -12.47 19.25
CA ILE A 68 39.72 -11.03 19.45
C ILE A 68 39.06 -10.66 20.78
N ALA A 69 39.82 -10.03 21.66
CA ALA A 69 39.41 -9.54 22.98
C ALA A 69 39.69 -8.04 23.16
N THR A 70 40.53 -7.45 22.29
CA THR A 70 40.99 -6.07 22.45
C THR A 70 40.93 -5.27 21.16
N LYS A 71 40.90 -3.94 21.30
CA LYS A 71 41.00 -2.97 20.20
C LYS A 71 42.24 -3.19 19.33
N ALA A 72 43.39 -3.51 19.92
CA ALA A 72 44.63 -3.73 19.18
C ALA A 72 44.57 -4.98 18.29
N GLU A 73 44.00 -6.08 18.80
CA GLU A 73 43.79 -7.31 18.03
C GLU A 73 42.78 -7.10 16.88
N TRP A 74 41.76 -6.25 17.07
CA TRP A 74 40.86 -5.85 15.99
C TRP A 74 41.60 -5.13 14.87
N LEU A 75 42.46 -4.16 15.22
CA LEU A 75 43.24 -3.40 14.25
C LEU A 75 44.27 -4.27 13.50
N GLU A 76 44.83 -5.29 14.15
CA GLU A 76 45.68 -6.27 13.48
C GLU A 76 44.86 -7.16 12.52
N PHE A 77 43.71 -7.64 12.97
CA PHE A 77 42.79 -8.44 12.15
C PHE A 77 42.36 -7.69 10.89
N LYS A 78 41.93 -6.42 11.00
CA LYS A 78 41.49 -5.63 9.85
C LYS A 78 42.60 -5.35 8.85
N GLU A 79 43.84 -5.17 9.32
CA GLU A 79 45.01 -5.00 8.44
C GLU A 79 45.34 -6.28 7.65
N ASN A 80 45.26 -7.45 8.29
CA ASN A 80 45.48 -8.74 7.61
C ASN A 80 44.40 -9.04 6.55
N CYS A 81 43.16 -8.59 6.78
CA CYS A 81 42.05 -8.71 5.83
C CYS A 81 42.18 -7.79 4.59
N ARG A 82 43.28 -7.05 4.43
CA ARG A 82 43.62 -6.41 3.14
C ARG A 82 43.99 -7.43 2.05
N LEU A 83 44.39 -8.65 2.44
CA LEU A 83 44.63 -9.76 1.52
C LEU A 83 43.39 -10.63 1.43
N ASP A 84 42.82 -10.76 0.23
CA ASP A 84 41.64 -11.58 -0.07
C ASP A 84 41.77 -13.05 0.40
N SER A 85 42.95 -13.63 0.23
CA SER A 85 43.28 -15.00 0.62
C SER A 85 43.33 -15.22 2.13
N PHE A 86 43.53 -14.18 2.95
CA PHE A 86 43.75 -14.33 4.40
C PHE A 86 42.50 -14.82 5.13
N SER A 87 41.35 -14.20 4.84
CA SER A 87 40.10 -14.51 5.56
C SER A 87 39.37 -15.74 5.01
N LYS A 88 39.85 -16.33 3.91
CA LYS A 88 39.22 -17.49 3.29
C LYS A 88 39.34 -18.74 4.17
N GLY A 89 38.20 -19.27 4.61
CA GLY A 89 38.16 -20.41 5.55
C GLY A 89 38.59 -20.09 6.98
N LEU A 90 38.80 -18.80 7.29
CA LEU A 90 39.14 -18.33 8.62
C LEU A 90 37.91 -18.34 9.52
N SER A 91 38.07 -18.78 10.78
CA SER A 91 37.04 -18.63 11.81
C SER A 91 37.49 -17.56 12.80
N VAL A 92 36.68 -16.54 13.04
CA VAL A 92 36.97 -15.44 13.95
C VAL A 92 35.93 -15.44 15.06
N LYS A 93 36.35 -15.25 16.31
CA LYS A 93 35.44 -15.17 17.45
C LYS A 93 35.79 -14.00 18.37
N LEU A 94 34.81 -13.15 18.67
CA LEU A 94 34.94 -12.16 19.74
C LEU A 94 34.81 -12.85 21.10
N THR A 95 35.59 -12.37 22.06
CA THR A 95 35.59 -12.87 23.45
C THR A 95 35.39 -11.77 24.49
N ALA A 96 35.30 -10.52 24.03
CA ALA A 96 34.98 -9.35 24.82
C ALA A 96 34.41 -8.27 23.89
N ASP A 97 33.75 -7.27 24.48
CA ASP A 97 33.33 -6.06 23.76
C ASP A 97 34.55 -5.24 23.32
N ILE A 98 34.44 -4.62 22.14
CA ILE A 98 35.53 -3.86 21.51
C ILE A 98 35.10 -2.40 21.35
N ASP A 99 35.78 -1.49 22.04
CA ASP A 99 35.59 -0.05 21.83
C ASP A 99 36.61 0.50 20.82
N LEU A 100 36.11 1.01 19.69
CA LEU A 100 36.88 1.62 18.61
C LEU A 100 36.94 3.15 18.71
N SER A 101 36.49 3.74 19.82
CA SER A 101 36.54 5.18 20.02
C SER A 101 37.95 5.75 19.78
N GLY A 102 38.00 6.87 19.06
CA GLY A 102 39.25 7.53 18.67
C GLY A 102 39.94 6.95 17.42
N GLU A 103 39.49 5.82 16.86
CA GLU A 103 39.99 5.32 15.57
C GLU A 103 39.12 5.78 14.42
N THR A 104 39.76 6.21 13.33
CA THR A 104 39.08 6.59 12.09
C THR A 104 39.20 5.52 11.00
N ASP A 105 40.20 4.63 11.09
CA ASP A 105 40.44 3.54 10.13
C ASP A 105 40.36 2.19 10.86
N TYR A 106 39.13 1.71 11.06
CA TYR A 106 38.84 0.47 11.77
C TYR A 106 38.14 -0.58 10.89
N ALA A 107 37.72 -0.21 9.68
CA ALA A 107 36.87 -1.04 8.82
C ALA A 107 37.66 -2.22 8.22
N VAL A 108 37.04 -3.39 8.22
CA VAL A 108 37.57 -4.60 7.56
C VAL A 108 37.30 -4.49 6.06
N PRO A 109 38.31 -4.45 5.17
CA PRO A 109 38.08 -4.19 3.75
C PRO A 109 37.25 -5.27 3.03
N VAL A 110 37.61 -6.54 3.18
CA VAL A 110 36.89 -7.66 2.56
C VAL A 110 36.96 -8.87 3.50
N PHE A 111 35.86 -9.61 3.64
CA PHE A 111 35.79 -10.78 4.51
C PHE A 111 35.17 -12.01 3.83
N PHE A 112 35.91 -13.12 3.81
CA PHE A 112 35.53 -14.41 3.21
C PHE A 112 35.27 -15.54 4.24
N GLY A 113 35.40 -15.24 5.54
CA GLY A 113 35.43 -16.25 6.60
C GLY A 113 34.10 -16.41 7.37
N ASN A 114 34.18 -17.03 8.54
CA ASN A 114 33.08 -17.07 9.52
C ASN A 114 33.44 -16.21 10.73
N PHE A 115 32.66 -15.17 11.00
CA PHE A 115 32.81 -14.25 12.12
C PHE A 115 31.68 -14.48 13.13
N ASP A 116 32.04 -14.94 14.32
CA ASP A 116 31.15 -15.13 15.46
C ASP A 116 31.39 -14.02 16.50
N GLY A 117 30.46 -13.06 16.57
CA GLY A 117 30.50 -11.98 17.55
C GLY A 117 30.24 -12.45 18.98
N GLY A 118 29.72 -13.66 19.20
CA GLY A 118 29.49 -14.21 20.54
C GLY A 118 28.54 -13.39 21.42
N GLY A 119 27.70 -12.53 20.83
CA GLY A 119 26.85 -11.57 21.52
C GLY A 119 27.56 -10.28 21.96
N HIS A 120 28.85 -10.14 21.66
CA HIS A 120 29.65 -8.97 22.04
C HIS A 120 29.35 -7.75 21.16
N THR A 121 29.66 -6.58 21.72
CA THR A 121 29.46 -5.29 21.04
C THR A 121 30.76 -4.72 20.52
N VAL A 122 30.75 -4.26 19.27
CA VAL A 122 31.76 -3.36 18.71
C VAL A 122 31.20 -1.93 18.69
N SER A 123 31.78 -1.03 19.48
CA SER A 123 31.26 0.32 19.72
C SER A 123 32.22 1.43 19.31
N GLY A 124 31.76 2.68 19.37
CA GLY A 124 32.63 3.87 19.24
C GLY A 124 32.95 4.27 17.80
N MET A 125 32.30 3.64 16.82
CA MET A 125 32.46 3.96 15.40
C MET A 125 32.00 5.40 15.12
N LYS A 126 32.91 6.27 14.65
CA LYS A 126 32.60 7.64 14.21
C LYS A 126 33.32 8.04 12.91
N PRO A 127 33.07 7.33 11.80
CA PRO A 127 33.64 7.68 10.52
C PRO A 127 32.98 8.99 10.03
N ASN A 128 33.82 9.91 9.56
CA ASN A 128 33.42 11.07 8.79
C ASN A 128 34.21 11.01 7.48
N THR A 129 33.59 10.42 6.46
CA THR A 129 34.30 9.99 5.25
C THR A 129 33.45 10.20 4.00
N ASP A 130 34.13 10.39 2.87
CA ASP A 130 33.54 10.32 1.53
C ASP A 130 33.62 8.91 0.92
N ALA A 131 34.13 7.92 1.68
CA ALA A 131 34.33 6.56 1.21
C ALA A 131 33.01 5.83 0.86
N GLU A 132 33.05 5.12 -0.25
CA GLU A 132 31.97 4.26 -0.70
C GLU A 132 31.93 2.93 0.06
N ARG A 133 30.73 2.41 0.34
CA ARG A 133 30.49 1.12 1.01
C ARG A 133 30.95 1.12 2.47
N THR A 134 30.59 2.15 3.23
CA THR A 134 31.01 2.31 4.63
C THR A 134 30.30 1.32 5.56
N GLY A 135 31.04 0.71 6.47
CA GLY A 135 30.54 -0.15 7.54
C GLY A 135 31.69 -0.77 8.34
N LEU A 136 31.38 -1.55 9.38
CA LEU A 136 32.40 -2.30 10.13
C LEU A 136 33.17 -3.27 9.20
N PHE A 137 32.45 -3.90 8.29
CA PHE A 137 32.96 -4.60 7.11
C PHE A 137 32.61 -3.79 5.87
N ARG A 138 33.58 -3.48 5.02
CA ARG A 138 33.27 -2.80 3.75
C ARG A 138 32.51 -3.76 2.81
N ILE A 139 32.99 -5.00 2.69
CA ILE A 139 32.36 -6.06 1.91
C ILE A 139 32.39 -7.40 2.67
N ILE A 140 31.24 -8.06 2.77
CA ILE A 140 31.13 -9.47 3.17
C ILE A 140 30.91 -10.29 1.90
N GLU A 141 31.82 -11.20 1.60
CA GLU A 141 31.82 -11.94 0.33
C GLU A 141 30.91 -13.18 0.36
N LYS A 142 30.69 -13.75 -0.82
CA LYS A 142 29.90 -14.96 -0.97
C LYS A 142 30.45 -16.09 -0.09
N ASP A 143 29.53 -16.85 0.53
CA ASP A 143 29.79 -17.93 1.49
C ASP A 143 30.38 -17.47 2.85
N ALA A 144 30.73 -16.20 3.02
CA ALA A 144 31.13 -15.66 4.32
C ALA A 144 29.91 -15.55 5.24
N THR A 145 30.15 -15.67 6.55
CA THR A 145 29.11 -15.53 7.58
C THR A 145 29.55 -14.56 8.66
N VAL A 146 28.67 -13.65 9.05
CA VAL A 146 28.81 -12.80 10.23
C VAL A 146 27.60 -13.04 11.12
N CYS A 147 27.81 -13.43 12.37
CA CYS A 147 26.71 -13.74 13.28
C CYS A 147 26.94 -13.30 14.72
N GLU A 148 25.85 -13.16 15.47
CA GLU A 148 25.85 -12.86 16.92
C GLU A 148 26.67 -11.60 17.25
N LEU A 149 26.60 -10.56 16.41
CA LEU A 149 27.40 -9.35 16.54
C LEU A 149 26.53 -8.12 16.77
N ASN A 150 26.85 -7.37 17.82
CA ASN A 150 26.23 -6.08 18.10
C ASN A 150 27.16 -4.94 17.68
N VAL A 151 26.61 -3.92 17.03
CA VAL A 151 27.38 -2.79 16.50
C VAL A 151 26.74 -1.47 16.91
N SER A 152 27.55 -0.51 17.38
CA SER A 152 27.04 0.83 17.72
C SER A 152 27.99 1.98 17.38
N GLY A 153 27.42 3.12 16.97
CA GLY A 153 28.21 4.30 16.62
C GLY A 153 27.41 5.47 16.05
N SER A 154 28.12 6.49 15.57
CA SER A 154 27.58 7.66 14.88
C SER A 154 28.32 7.84 13.56
N VAL A 155 27.77 7.32 12.47
CA VAL A 155 28.38 7.25 11.14
C VAL A 155 27.85 8.38 10.26
N THR A 156 28.75 9.12 9.60
CA THR A 156 28.38 10.14 8.62
C THR A 156 29.19 9.96 7.34
N VAL A 157 28.50 9.80 6.20
CA VAL A 157 29.11 9.67 4.88
C VAL A 157 28.72 10.86 4.01
N THR A 158 29.71 11.67 3.62
CA THR A 158 29.48 12.96 2.95
C THR A 158 29.44 12.88 1.42
N GLY A 159 29.89 11.77 0.84
CA GLY A 159 29.91 11.56 -0.61
C GLY A 159 28.52 11.33 -1.21
N GLN A 160 28.29 11.80 -2.45
CA GLN A 160 27.02 11.59 -3.17
C GLN A 160 26.77 10.13 -3.57
N SER A 161 27.81 9.31 -3.74
CA SER A 161 27.69 7.86 -3.88
C SER A 161 27.62 7.13 -2.53
N GLY A 162 27.55 7.89 -1.43
CA GLY A 162 27.63 7.40 -0.06
C GLY A 162 26.66 6.27 0.22
N THR A 163 27.19 5.06 0.26
CA THR A 163 26.50 3.82 0.60
C THR A 163 27.02 3.34 1.94
N ALA A 164 26.14 3.07 2.89
CA ALA A 164 26.56 2.74 4.24
C ALA A 164 25.59 1.82 4.97
N GLY A 165 26.15 0.93 5.78
CA GLY A 165 25.45 0.28 6.87
C GLY A 165 26.34 0.09 8.09
N MET A 166 25.76 -0.11 9.27
CA MET A 166 26.58 -0.18 10.49
C MET A 166 27.45 -1.44 10.51
N ILE A 167 26.90 -2.59 10.09
CA ILE A 167 27.64 -3.85 10.01
C ILE A 167 28.44 -3.90 8.71
N CYS A 168 27.80 -3.65 7.57
CA CYS A 168 28.53 -3.64 6.31
C CYS A 168 28.07 -2.64 5.26
N GLY A 169 28.99 -2.27 4.37
CA GLY A 169 28.64 -1.54 3.16
C GLY A 169 27.88 -2.39 2.16
N VAL A 170 28.45 -3.55 1.78
CA VAL A 170 27.86 -4.50 0.82
C VAL A 170 27.90 -5.92 1.39
N ASN A 171 26.79 -6.63 1.29
CA ASN A 171 26.66 -8.03 1.67
C ASN A 171 26.39 -8.94 0.46
N ARG A 172 27.26 -9.94 0.28
CA ARG A 172 27.11 -11.09 -0.63
C ARG A 172 27.05 -12.42 0.13
N GLY A 173 27.29 -12.39 1.44
CA GLY A 173 27.30 -13.55 2.32
C GLY A 173 26.07 -13.60 3.23
N THR A 174 26.21 -14.19 4.41
CA THR A 174 25.13 -14.30 5.40
C THR A 174 25.43 -13.44 6.63
N ILE A 175 24.49 -12.55 6.98
CA ILE A 175 24.47 -11.83 8.26
C ILE A 175 23.29 -12.38 9.07
N ARG A 176 23.55 -12.89 10.28
CA ARG A 176 22.50 -13.55 11.09
C ARG A 176 22.59 -13.20 12.57
N ASN A 177 21.46 -12.94 13.23
CA ASN A 177 21.44 -12.62 14.68
C ASN A 177 22.36 -11.46 15.05
N CYS A 178 22.37 -10.41 14.23
CA CYS A 178 23.17 -9.23 14.49
C CYS A 178 22.28 -8.04 14.82
N ALA A 179 22.80 -7.09 15.61
CA ALA A 179 22.09 -5.87 15.95
C ALA A 179 22.92 -4.61 15.67
N ALA A 180 22.24 -3.54 15.24
CA ALA A 180 22.83 -2.23 15.03
C ALA A 180 22.09 -1.12 15.78
N ALA A 181 22.83 -0.20 16.39
CA ALA A 181 22.30 0.94 17.13
C ALA A 181 23.12 2.22 16.92
N GLY A 182 22.53 3.37 17.22
CA GLY A 182 23.18 4.68 17.13
C GLY A 182 22.61 5.53 15.99
N ARG A 183 23.46 6.26 15.27
CA ARG A 183 23.04 7.17 14.19
C ARG A 183 23.82 6.90 12.91
N LEU A 184 23.13 6.91 11.78
CA LEU A 184 23.75 6.78 10.46
C LEU A 184 23.15 7.81 9.50
N ASP A 185 24.01 8.64 8.92
CA ASP A 185 23.64 9.64 7.91
C ASP A 185 24.49 9.43 6.64
N ALA A 186 23.83 9.20 5.51
CA ALA A 186 24.48 8.95 4.23
C ALA A 186 23.55 9.34 3.06
N TYR A 187 24.12 9.55 1.87
CA TYR A 187 23.36 10.15 0.77
C TYR A 187 22.52 9.15 -0.04
N ASN A 188 23.12 8.04 -0.48
CA ASN A 188 22.53 7.15 -1.48
C ASN A 188 21.82 5.94 -0.85
N ALA A 189 22.55 4.86 -0.55
CA ALA A 189 22.01 3.62 0.00
C ALA A 189 22.37 3.49 1.48
N VAL A 190 21.36 3.56 2.35
CA VAL A 190 21.54 3.67 3.80
C VAL A 190 20.74 2.56 4.49
N GLY A 191 21.42 1.72 5.28
CA GLY A 191 20.75 0.69 6.06
C GLY A 191 21.33 0.51 7.46
N GLY A 192 20.49 0.19 8.44
CA GLY A 192 20.96 -0.05 9.80
C GLY A 192 21.97 -1.20 9.87
N ILE A 193 21.75 -2.28 9.12
CA ILE A 193 22.64 -3.44 9.03
C ILE A 193 23.60 -3.30 7.85
N ALA A 194 23.04 -3.16 6.63
CA ALA A 194 23.80 -3.17 5.39
C ALA A 194 23.41 -2.01 4.48
N GLY A 195 24.36 -1.40 3.77
CA GLY A 195 24.03 -0.45 2.70
C GLY A 195 23.30 -1.16 1.54
N ILE A 196 23.91 -2.22 1.03
CA ILE A 196 23.39 -3.04 -0.08
C ILE A 196 23.49 -4.53 0.30
N ASN A 197 22.40 -5.27 0.06
CA ASN A 197 22.36 -6.73 0.08
C ASN A 197 22.21 -7.23 -1.35
N GLU A 198 23.27 -7.78 -1.94
CA GLU A 198 23.27 -8.28 -3.32
C GLU A 198 22.52 -9.62 -3.43
N GLN A 199 22.33 -10.13 -4.66
CA GLN A 199 21.49 -11.30 -4.96
C GLN A 199 21.85 -12.57 -4.16
N SER A 200 23.12 -12.77 -3.83
CA SER A 200 23.57 -13.90 -3.01
C SER A 200 23.51 -13.64 -1.49
N GLY A 201 23.33 -12.38 -1.11
CA GLY A 201 23.35 -11.92 0.27
C GLY A 201 22.08 -12.30 1.04
N LYS A 202 22.26 -12.69 2.29
CA LYS A 202 21.20 -13.04 3.24
C LYS A 202 21.34 -12.24 4.52
N ILE A 203 20.24 -11.67 4.99
CA ILE A 203 20.14 -10.98 6.28
C ILE A 203 18.98 -11.59 7.05
N ILE A 204 19.29 -12.31 8.12
CA ILE A 204 18.36 -13.20 8.81
C ILE A 204 18.34 -12.87 10.30
N GLU A 205 17.15 -12.76 10.91
CA GLU A 205 16.98 -12.57 12.36
C GLU A 205 17.79 -11.37 12.92
N CYS A 206 17.95 -10.31 12.11
CA CYS A 206 18.73 -9.13 12.49
C CYS A 206 17.83 -8.00 13.01
N SER A 207 18.39 -7.12 13.84
CA SER A 207 17.65 -6.00 14.41
C SER A 207 18.37 -4.66 14.27
N SER A 208 17.61 -3.60 14.04
CA SER A 208 18.14 -2.23 14.00
C SER A 208 17.32 -1.33 14.92
N SER A 209 18.03 -0.57 15.75
CA SER A 209 17.48 0.55 16.52
C SER A 209 18.21 1.85 16.17
N ALA A 210 18.89 1.89 15.03
CA ALA A 210 19.65 3.05 14.59
C ALA A 210 18.73 4.14 14.01
N GLU A 211 18.99 5.41 14.34
CA GLU A 211 18.37 6.55 13.70
C GLU A 211 19.03 6.81 12.34
N LEU A 212 18.25 6.69 11.27
CA LEU A 212 18.76 6.78 9.91
C LEU A 212 18.33 8.08 9.23
N SER A 213 19.25 8.70 8.52
CA SER A 213 18.99 9.84 7.65
C SER A 213 19.64 9.65 6.28
N GLY A 214 18.94 10.02 5.21
CA GLY A 214 19.48 9.96 3.86
C GLY A 214 18.54 10.52 2.77
N THR A 215 18.96 10.41 1.51
CA THR A 215 18.24 11.04 0.38
C THR A 215 17.62 10.05 -0.62
N TYR A 216 18.28 8.96 -1.02
CA TYR A 216 17.76 8.17 -2.16
C TYR A 216 17.16 6.80 -1.85
N LYS A 217 17.82 5.97 -1.03
CA LYS A 217 17.40 4.58 -0.77
C LYS A 217 17.72 4.26 0.68
N ILE A 218 16.75 4.43 1.55
CA ILE A 218 16.95 4.36 3.00
C ILE A 218 16.05 3.27 3.56
N GLY A 219 16.63 2.25 4.20
CA GLY A 219 15.89 1.20 4.88
C GLY A 219 16.36 1.01 6.32
N GLY A 220 15.45 0.75 7.25
CA GLY A 220 15.84 0.48 8.65
C GLY A 220 16.87 -0.66 8.81
N ILE A 221 16.84 -1.66 7.92
CA ILE A 221 17.80 -2.77 7.87
C ILE A 221 18.77 -2.62 6.69
N VAL A 222 18.25 -2.40 5.48
CA VAL A 222 19.05 -2.34 4.25
C VAL A 222 18.64 -1.16 3.36
N GLY A 223 19.61 -0.44 2.78
CA GLY A 223 19.29 0.55 1.75
C GLY A 223 18.70 -0.08 0.49
N VAL A 224 19.40 -1.06 -0.10
CA VAL A 224 18.98 -1.80 -1.30
C VAL A 224 19.06 -3.30 -1.09
N ASN A 225 17.96 -4.02 -1.33
CA ASN A 225 17.89 -5.47 -1.27
C ASN A 225 17.65 -6.10 -2.64
N ALA A 226 18.61 -6.90 -3.12
CA ALA A 226 18.46 -7.81 -4.25
C ALA A 226 18.51 -9.29 -3.83
N GLY A 227 18.91 -9.58 -2.59
CA GLY A 227 18.96 -10.91 -2.01
C GLY A 227 17.77 -11.22 -1.10
N GLU A 228 18.06 -11.85 0.04
CA GLU A 228 17.05 -12.30 1.00
C GLU A 228 17.14 -11.53 2.33
N ILE A 229 16.00 -11.01 2.79
CA ILE A 229 15.80 -10.50 4.15
C ILE A 229 14.70 -11.32 4.81
N HIS A 230 14.99 -11.90 5.97
CA HIS A 230 14.08 -12.79 6.69
C HIS A 230 14.07 -12.50 8.19
N GLU A 231 12.88 -12.41 8.78
CA GLU A 231 12.67 -12.26 10.23
C GLU A 231 13.45 -11.11 10.89
N CYS A 232 13.62 -10.00 10.17
CA CYS A 232 14.34 -8.82 10.67
C CYS A 232 13.39 -7.80 11.32
N THR A 233 13.89 -7.06 12.31
CA THR A 233 13.10 -6.06 13.04
C THR A 233 13.74 -4.68 13.06
N ASN A 234 12.98 -3.65 12.71
CA ASN A 234 13.39 -2.25 12.88
C ASN A 234 12.59 -1.53 13.97
N THR A 235 13.31 -0.81 14.82
CA THR A 235 12.79 0.06 15.89
C THR A 235 13.39 1.47 15.87
N GLY A 236 14.38 1.71 15.01
CA GLY A 236 15.00 3.03 14.82
C GLY A 236 14.29 3.87 13.78
N GLY A 237 14.08 5.15 14.08
CA GLY A 237 13.39 6.08 13.17
C GLY A 237 14.15 6.33 11.87
N VAL A 238 13.42 6.44 10.76
CA VAL A 238 14.02 6.63 9.43
C VAL A 238 13.49 7.93 8.81
N ASN A 239 14.37 8.89 8.51
CA ASN A 239 14.04 10.16 7.85
C ASN A 239 12.92 10.97 8.54
N LEU A 240 13.05 11.20 9.86
CA LEU A 240 12.07 11.93 10.67
C LEU A 240 12.17 13.47 10.60
N SER A 241 12.81 14.00 9.56
CA SER A 241 12.96 15.43 9.35
C SER A 241 12.74 15.79 7.88
N ALA A 242 12.22 16.98 7.62
CA ALA A 242 11.91 17.45 6.28
C ALA A 242 13.12 17.35 5.33
N ASN A 243 12.97 16.56 4.27
CA ASN A 243 13.91 16.48 3.14
C ASN A 243 13.13 16.31 1.83
N GLU A 244 13.03 17.39 1.06
CA GLU A 244 12.25 17.44 -0.18
C GLU A 244 12.79 16.53 -1.29
N ARG A 245 14.07 16.14 -1.20
CA ARG A 245 14.71 15.25 -2.18
C ARG A 245 14.63 13.79 -1.78
N SER A 246 14.12 13.49 -0.59
CA SER A 246 14.09 12.13 -0.09
C SER A 246 13.16 11.24 -0.94
N ARG A 247 13.63 10.05 -1.31
CA ARG A 247 12.86 9.05 -2.05
C ARG A 247 13.20 7.64 -1.53
N ASN A 248 12.35 6.67 -1.86
CA ASN A 248 12.51 5.23 -1.56
C ASN A 248 12.94 4.97 -0.12
N ILE A 249 12.01 5.24 0.80
CA ILE A 249 12.22 5.15 2.24
C ILE A 249 11.42 3.96 2.77
N GLY A 250 12.07 3.01 3.44
CA GLY A 250 11.44 1.85 4.04
C GLY A 250 11.82 1.65 5.50
N GLY A 251 10.95 1.04 6.30
CA GLY A 251 11.33 0.58 7.64
C GLY A 251 12.24 -0.64 7.65
N ILE A 252 12.29 -1.42 6.56
CA ILE A 252 13.22 -2.55 6.39
C ILE A 252 14.16 -2.30 5.22
N ALA A 253 13.61 -2.05 4.03
CA ALA A 253 14.36 -1.87 2.79
C ALA A 253 14.00 -0.56 2.09
N GLY A 254 14.97 0.26 1.67
CA GLY A 254 14.67 1.43 0.83
C GLY A 254 14.13 1.00 -0.54
N THR A 255 14.88 0.13 -1.22
CA THR A 255 14.48 -0.53 -2.47
C THR A 255 14.57 -2.05 -2.32
N ASN A 256 13.53 -2.77 -2.73
CA ASN A 256 13.49 -4.23 -2.75
C ASN A 256 13.26 -4.77 -4.17
N THR A 257 14.28 -5.43 -4.73
CA THR A 257 14.19 -6.24 -5.96
C THR A 257 14.28 -7.75 -5.65
N GLY A 258 14.66 -8.11 -4.42
CA GLY A 258 14.75 -9.49 -3.93
C GLY A 258 13.54 -9.90 -3.10
N THR A 259 13.78 -10.59 -1.98
CA THR A 259 12.75 -11.13 -1.09
C THR A 259 12.83 -10.50 0.30
N VAL A 260 11.71 -10.03 0.83
CA VAL A 260 11.55 -9.59 2.23
C VAL A 260 10.41 -10.38 2.87
N THR A 261 10.70 -11.15 3.91
CA THR A 261 9.70 -12.02 4.56
C THR A 261 9.76 -12.01 6.08
N GLY A 262 8.60 -12.11 6.74
CA GLY A 262 8.52 -12.24 8.19
C GLY A 262 9.07 -11.05 8.97
N CYS A 263 9.26 -9.90 8.33
CA CYS A 263 9.91 -8.75 8.93
C CYS A 263 8.93 -7.85 9.67
N MET A 264 9.43 -7.12 10.67
CA MET A 264 8.62 -6.21 11.48
C MET A 264 9.23 -4.82 11.56
N ASN A 265 8.46 -3.79 11.27
CA ASN A 265 8.81 -2.40 11.59
C ASN A 265 7.92 -1.89 12.73
N SER A 266 8.52 -1.31 13.75
CA SER A 266 7.79 -0.59 14.83
C SER A 266 8.24 0.86 14.98
N ALA A 267 9.10 1.35 14.08
CA ALA A 267 9.60 2.72 14.09
C ALA A 267 8.75 3.64 13.21
N GLU A 268 8.74 4.94 13.53
CA GLU A 268 8.20 5.95 12.61
C GLU A 268 9.09 6.08 11.36
N ILE A 269 8.45 6.16 10.19
CA ILE A 269 9.12 6.25 8.88
C ILE A 269 8.65 7.51 8.13
N GLY A 270 9.62 8.31 7.71
CA GLY A 270 9.42 9.51 6.90
C GLY A 270 8.89 10.71 7.68
N TYR A 271 8.58 11.78 6.95
CA TYR A 271 8.16 13.06 7.51
C TYR A 271 7.05 13.67 6.67
N LEU A 272 6.06 14.27 7.31
CA LEU A 272 4.85 14.73 6.63
C LEU A 272 5.16 15.78 5.53
N HIS A 273 4.52 15.63 4.36
CA HIS A 273 4.64 16.51 3.19
C HIS A 273 6.01 16.49 2.47
N THR A 274 6.95 15.63 2.89
CA THR A 274 8.23 15.41 2.20
C THR A 274 8.49 13.93 2.00
N GLY A 275 9.20 13.53 0.95
CA GLY A 275 9.48 12.12 0.69
C GLY A 275 8.54 11.48 -0.32
N TYR A 276 9.11 10.74 -1.26
CA TYR A 276 8.41 9.93 -2.26
C TYR A 276 8.68 8.45 -1.99
N ASN A 277 7.71 7.57 -2.31
CA ASN A 277 7.85 6.12 -2.17
C ASN A 277 8.25 5.74 -0.75
N VAL A 278 7.37 6.02 0.20
CA VAL A 278 7.63 5.79 1.63
C VAL A 278 6.76 4.62 2.11
N GLY A 279 7.41 3.56 2.61
CA GLY A 279 6.74 2.37 3.13
C GLY A 279 7.18 2.00 4.54
N GLY A 280 6.29 1.38 5.32
CA GLY A 280 6.67 0.84 6.63
C GLY A 280 7.65 -0.34 6.53
N ILE A 281 7.69 -1.05 5.41
CA ILE A 281 8.63 -2.16 5.15
C ILE A 281 9.56 -1.80 3.97
N ALA A 282 8.99 -1.51 2.80
CA ALA A 282 9.74 -1.20 1.58
C ALA A 282 9.35 0.15 0.99
N GLY A 283 10.31 0.97 0.57
CA GLY A 283 10.01 2.20 -0.17
C GLY A 283 9.52 1.89 -1.59
N LEU A 284 10.42 1.36 -2.41
CA LEU A 284 10.15 0.84 -3.76
C LEU A 284 10.27 -0.68 -3.78
N ASN A 285 9.30 -1.39 -4.36
CA ASN A 285 9.29 -2.84 -4.46
C ASN A 285 9.05 -3.31 -5.90
N SER A 286 10.00 -4.04 -6.47
CA SER A 286 9.80 -4.88 -7.67
C SER A 286 9.99 -6.38 -7.38
N GLY A 287 10.45 -6.71 -6.17
CA GLY A 287 10.58 -8.07 -5.65
C GLY A 287 9.33 -8.58 -4.92
N PHE A 288 9.53 -9.53 -4.01
CA PHE A 288 8.48 -10.12 -3.17
C PHE A 288 8.53 -9.56 -1.74
N THR A 289 7.39 -9.13 -1.22
CA THR A 289 7.23 -8.74 0.19
C THR A 289 6.11 -9.57 0.82
N GLY A 290 6.45 -10.46 1.76
CA GLY A 290 5.55 -11.45 2.32
C GLY A 290 5.53 -11.49 3.85
N ASP A 291 4.38 -11.74 4.47
CA ASP A 291 4.26 -12.02 5.91
C ASP A 291 4.88 -10.94 6.82
N CYS A 292 4.91 -9.68 6.36
CA CYS A 292 5.53 -8.56 7.08
C CYS A 292 4.51 -7.77 7.89
N ILE A 293 4.97 -7.14 8.98
CA ILE A 293 4.12 -6.37 9.90
C ILE A 293 4.68 -4.97 10.09
N ASN A 294 3.84 -3.95 9.91
CA ASN A 294 4.18 -2.58 10.29
C ASN A 294 3.30 -2.10 11.46
N ASN A 295 3.94 -1.69 12.55
CA ASN A 295 3.30 -1.05 13.71
C ASN A 295 3.60 0.45 13.79
N GLY A 296 4.61 0.93 13.07
CA GLY A 296 5.06 2.31 13.12
C GLY A 296 4.32 3.22 12.14
N ASN A 297 4.15 4.49 12.49
CA ASN A 297 3.49 5.45 11.61
C ASN A 297 4.35 5.74 10.37
N VAL A 298 3.70 5.91 9.22
CA VAL A 298 4.35 6.20 7.94
C VAL A 298 3.87 7.53 7.39
N ARG A 299 4.80 8.43 7.10
CA ARG A 299 4.51 9.80 6.69
C ARG A 299 5.30 10.19 5.45
N GLY A 300 4.67 10.87 4.50
CA GLY A 300 5.42 11.46 3.39
C GLY A 300 4.60 12.42 2.53
N ARG A 301 5.08 12.66 1.30
CA ARG A 301 4.40 13.50 0.30
C ARG A 301 3.55 12.67 -0.64
N ARG A 302 4.15 11.70 -1.34
CA ARG A 302 3.50 10.97 -2.44
C ARG A 302 3.87 9.49 -2.40
N ASP A 303 2.91 8.64 -2.75
CA ASP A 303 3.06 7.19 -2.89
C ASP A 303 3.51 6.56 -1.55
N ILE A 304 2.60 6.65 -0.58
CA ILE A 304 2.86 6.29 0.82
C ILE A 304 2.05 5.05 1.19
N GLY A 305 2.72 4.00 1.65
CA GLY A 305 2.07 2.76 2.07
C GLY A 305 2.44 2.35 3.48
N GLY A 306 1.53 1.72 4.20
CA GLY A 306 1.87 1.13 5.50
C GLY A 306 2.89 -0.01 5.39
N ILE A 307 2.98 -0.70 4.24
CA ILE A 307 3.99 -1.74 3.97
C ILE A 307 4.93 -1.31 2.85
N ILE A 308 4.38 -0.97 1.68
CA ILE A 308 5.14 -0.62 0.47
C ILE A 308 4.73 0.78 0.00
N GLY A 309 5.68 1.69 -0.20
CA GLY A 309 5.39 3.00 -0.80
C GLY A 309 4.87 2.86 -2.23
N GLN A 310 5.76 2.43 -3.12
CA GLN A 310 5.44 2.11 -4.51
C GLN A 310 5.83 0.66 -4.84
N SER A 311 4.92 -0.07 -5.50
CA SER A 311 5.19 -1.39 -6.04
C SER A 311 5.15 -1.35 -7.56
N GLU A 312 6.23 -1.79 -8.20
CA GLU A 312 6.30 -1.96 -9.64
C GLU A 312 5.75 -3.34 -10.02
N PRO A 313 4.85 -3.42 -11.01
CA PRO A 313 4.42 -4.69 -11.57
C PRO A 313 5.59 -5.47 -12.15
N PHE A 314 5.52 -6.79 -12.05
CA PHE A 314 6.38 -7.66 -12.83
C PHE A 314 5.84 -7.76 -14.26
N TYR A 315 6.72 -7.57 -15.25
CA TYR A 315 6.42 -7.68 -16.66
C TYR A 315 7.19 -8.86 -17.26
N LYS A 316 6.50 -9.74 -17.97
CA LYS A 316 7.12 -10.77 -18.81
C LYS A 316 6.50 -10.70 -20.19
N VAL A 317 7.31 -10.38 -21.19
CA VAL A 317 6.90 -10.38 -22.59
C VAL A 317 7.17 -11.77 -23.14
N GLU A 318 6.14 -12.47 -23.61
CA GLU A 318 6.29 -13.67 -24.43
C GLU A 318 5.87 -13.36 -25.86
N TYR A 319 6.69 -13.77 -26.82
CA TYR A 319 6.37 -13.63 -28.23
C TYR A 319 5.83 -14.97 -28.71
N GLY A 320 4.65 -14.97 -29.36
CA GLY A 320 4.09 -16.12 -30.03
C GLY A 320 4.98 -16.59 -31.19
N LYS A 321 4.82 -17.85 -31.60
CA LYS A 321 5.57 -18.45 -32.72
C LYS A 321 5.59 -17.51 -33.93
N ASN A 322 6.80 -17.20 -34.38
CA ASN A 322 7.17 -16.20 -35.37
C ASN A 322 6.13 -16.01 -36.48
N THR A 323 5.39 -14.91 -36.41
CA THR A 323 4.51 -14.41 -37.48
C THR A 323 5.24 -14.31 -38.82
N LEU A 324 6.55 -14.01 -38.80
CA LEU A 324 7.44 -13.97 -39.96
C LEU A 324 7.76 -15.37 -40.52
N GLU A 325 7.85 -16.40 -39.67
CA GLU A 325 8.07 -17.78 -40.09
C GLU A 325 6.81 -18.35 -40.76
N ILE A 326 5.64 -18.08 -40.20
CA ILE A 326 4.33 -18.43 -40.81
C ILE A 326 4.14 -17.71 -42.15
N LEU A 327 4.55 -16.43 -42.23
CA LEU A 327 4.51 -15.64 -43.46
C LEU A 327 5.49 -16.22 -44.51
N ASN A 328 6.72 -16.54 -44.11
CA ASN A 328 7.73 -17.13 -44.98
C ASN A 328 7.29 -18.52 -45.50
N GLU A 329 6.79 -19.39 -44.64
CA GLU A 329 6.22 -20.69 -45.02
C GLU A 329 5.05 -20.53 -46.01
N SER A 330 4.21 -19.51 -45.83
CA SER A 330 3.08 -19.24 -46.71
C SER A 330 3.52 -18.68 -48.07
N ILE A 331 4.56 -17.84 -48.11
CA ILE A 331 5.17 -17.30 -49.34
C ILE A 331 5.83 -18.43 -50.14
N LEU A 332 6.62 -19.28 -49.48
CA LEU A 332 7.23 -20.46 -50.10
C LEU A 332 6.15 -21.41 -50.64
N GLY A 333 5.08 -21.66 -49.86
CA GLY A 333 3.96 -22.51 -50.28
C GLY A 333 3.16 -21.95 -51.46
N PHE A 334 3.10 -20.63 -51.62
CA PHE A 334 2.53 -19.98 -52.81
C PHE A 334 3.47 -20.09 -54.02
N SER A 335 4.76 -19.81 -53.84
CA SER A 335 5.80 -19.93 -54.87
C SER A 335 5.84 -21.34 -55.46
N ASP A 336 5.85 -22.37 -54.60
CA ASP A 336 5.82 -23.78 -55.01
C ASP A 336 4.57 -24.13 -55.83
N ALA A 337 3.41 -23.60 -55.44
CA ALA A 337 2.15 -23.84 -56.14
C ALA A 337 2.08 -23.11 -57.50
N LEU A 338 2.68 -21.92 -57.60
CA LEU A 338 2.83 -21.18 -58.85
C LEU A 338 3.77 -21.92 -59.81
N ASP A 339 4.90 -22.42 -59.31
CA ASP A 339 5.86 -23.24 -60.07
C ASP A 339 5.24 -24.52 -60.62
N GLU A 340 4.44 -25.22 -59.80
CA GLU A 340 3.69 -26.41 -60.23
C GLU A 340 2.68 -26.07 -61.34
N THR A 341 2.02 -24.91 -61.24
CA THR A 341 1.06 -24.42 -62.24
C THR A 341 1.75 -24.09 -63.56
N ILE A 342 2.87 -23.37 -63.53
CA ILE A 342 3.69 -23.05 -64.71
C ILE A 342 4.22 -24.33 -65.37
N LEU A 343 4.69 -25.32 -64.59
CA LEU A 343 5.14 -26.60 -65.12
C LEU A 343 4.02 -27.35 -65.86
N ASN A 344 2.82 -27.40 -65.28
CA ASN A 344 1.66 -28.02 -65.91
C ASN A 344 1.20 -27.24 -67.15
N LEU A 345 1.26 -25.91 -67.15
CA LEU A 345 0.99 -25.07 -68.32
C LEU A 345 1.99 -25.35 -69.46
N ARG A 346 3.30 -25.44 -69.15
CA ARG A 346 4.33 -25.80 -70.14
C ARG A 346 4.02 -27.14 -70.80
N GLN A 347 3.61 -28.12 -70.01
CA GLN A 347 3.25 -29.44 -70.51
C GLN A 347 2.00 -29.39 -71.41
N ALA A 348 0.94 -28.68 -70.99
CA ALA A 348 -0.28 -28.51 -71.80
C ALA A 348 -0.02 -27.76 -73.12
N VAL A 349 0.88 -26.78 -73.14
CA VAL A 349 1.31 -26.09 -74.37
C VAL A 349 2.07 -27.05 -75.30
N GLN A 350 2.93 -27.93 -74.76
CA GLN A 350 3.64 -28.95 -75.54
C GLN A 350 2.71 -30.00 -76.14
N ASP A 351 1.64 -30.36 -75.43
CA ASP A 351 0.66 -31.37 -75.84
C ASP A 351 -0.40 -30.85 -76.85
N GLY A 352 -0.18 -29.66 -77.41
CA GLY A 352 -0.96 -29.10 -78.54
C GLY A 352 -1.82 -27.87 -78.20
N GLY A 353 -1.68 -27.32 -76.99
CA GLY A 353 -2.41 -26.13 -76.52
C GLY A 353 -1.77 -24.80 -76.94
N GLU A 354 -1.68 -24.49 -78.25
CA GLU A 354 -1.11 -23.20 -78.72
C GLU A 354 -1.81 -21.97 -78.11
N GLY A 355 -3.11 -22.06 -77.79
CA GLY A 355 -3.87 -20.99 -77.12
C GLY A 355 -3.46 -20.70 -75.67
N LEU A 356 -2.76 -21.62 -75.00
CA LEU A 356 -2.27 -21.45 -73.61
C LEU A 356 -0.87 -20.82 -73.55
N ARG A 357 -0.22 -20.57 -74.70
CA ARG A 357 1.15 -20.03 -74.75
C ARG A 357 1.24 -18.62 -74.16
N ASN A 358 0.24 -17.77 -74.38
CA ASN A 358 0.20 -16.42 -73.81
C ASN A 358 -0.02 -16.47 -72.28
N VAL A 359 -0.88 -17.38 -71.81
CA VAL A 359 -1.12 -17.61 -70.37
C VAL A 359 0.17 -18.07 -69.68
N LEU A 360 0.94 -18.94 -70.35
CA LEU A 360 2.23 -19.38 -69.85
C LEU A 360 3.25 -18.23 -69.76
N GLU A 361 3.33 -17.38 -70.79
CA GLU A 361 4.23 -16.21 -70.80
C GLU A 361 3.87 -15.22 -69.68
N GLU A 362 2.59 -14.91 -69.49
CA GLU A 362 2.11 -14.04 -68.42
C GLU A 362 2.34 -14.62 -67.01
N ALA A 363 2.20 -15.94 -66.85
CA ALA A 363 2.47 -16.62 -65.58
C ALA A 363 3.98 -16.65 -65.25
N GLU A 364 4.84 -16.83 -66.26
CA GLU A 364 6.30 -16.72 -66.11
C GLU A 364 6.72 -15.29 -65.75
N GLU A 365 6.13 -14.27 -66.37
CA GLU A 365 6.37 -12.87 -66.04
C GLU A 365 5.93 -12.52 -64.60
N LEU A 366 4.78 -13.05 -64.16
CA LEU A 366 4.33 -12.91 -62.77
C LEU A 366 5.33 -13.53 -61.79
N ARG A 367 5.82 -14.75 -62.07
CA ARG A 367 6.81 -15.44 -61.23
C ARG A 367 8.13 -14.67 -61.14
N GLU A 368 8.65 -14.20 -62.26
CA GLU A 368 9.90 -13.42 -62.30
C GLU A 368 9.75 -12.08 -61.56
N GLY A 369 8.62 -11.39 -61.74
CA GLY A 369 8.33 -10.16 -61.00
C GLY A 369 8.24 -10.39 -59.49
N LEU A 370 7.52 -11.42 -59.07
CA LEU A 370 7.38 -11.75 -57.64
C LEU A 370 8.72 -12.09 -57.00
N SER A 371 9.57 -12.86 -57.70
CA SER A 371 10.92 -13.19 -57.23
C SER A 371 11.80 -11.94 -57.08
N ALA A 372 11.79 -11.05 -58.08
CA ALA A 372 12.57 -9.82 -58.04
C ALA A 372 12.12 -8.88 -56.91
N ASP A 373 10.80 -8.77 -56.70
CA ASP A 373 10.27 -7.92 -55.65
C ASP A 373 10.50 -8.52 -54.23
N LEU A 374 10.49 -9.85 -54.09
CA LEU A 374 10.90 -10.56 -52.87
C LEU A 374 12.38 -10.32 -52.55
N ASP A 375 13.25 -10.36 -53.55
CA ASP A 375 14.68 -10.05 -53.40
C ASP A 375 14.89 -8.59 -52.94
N ILE A 376 14.07 -7.64 -53.43
CA ILE A 376 14.10 -6.23 -52.99
C ILE A 376 13.68 -6.08 -51.53
N ILE A 377 12.61 -6.77 -51.11
CA ILE A 377 12.13 -6.75 -49.72
C ILE A 377 13.15 -7.39 -48.78
N ALA A 378 13.86 -8.44 -49.22
CA ALA A 378 14.89 -9.11 -48.43
C ALA A 378 16.23 -8.37 -48.40
N GLY A 379 16.57 -7.58 -49.42
CA GLY A 379 17.93 -7.07 -49.64
C GLY A 379 18.17 -5.57 -49.41
N ASP A 380 17.16 -4.69 -49.56
CA ASP A 380 17.38 -3.23 -49.72
C ASP A 380 16.52 -2.36 -48.77
N ALA A 381 16.20 -2.89 -47.60
CA ALA A 381 15.34 -2.16 -46.67
C ALA A 381 16.16 -1.06 -45.95
N ALA A 382 15.87 0.22 -46.27
CA ALA A 382 16.58 1.39 -45.73
C ALA A 382 16.69 1.42 -44.19
N TRP A 383 15.78 0.72 -43.49
CA TRP A 383 15.78 0.58 -42.04
C TRP A 383 16.94 -0.28 -41.50
N LEU A 384 17.50 -1.21 -42.30
CA LEU A 384 18.68 -2.00 -41.89
C LEU A 384 19.89 -1.08 -41.68
N ALA A 385 20.04 -0.03 -42.50
CA ALA A 385 21.10 0.97 -42.32
C ALA A 385 20.89 1.80 -41.03
N ASP A 386 19.64 2.09 -40.67
CA ASP A 386 19.32 2.76 -39.41
C ASP A 386 19.54 1.83 -38.20
N ALA A 387 19.24 0.54 -38.33
CA ALA A 387 19.54 -0.47 -37.32
C ALA A 387 21.05 -0.63 -37.11
N GLU A 388 21.84 -0.70 -38.20
CA GLU A 388 23.30 -0.71 -38.14
C GLU A 388 23.85 0.51 -37.38
N LYS A 389 23.29 1.70 -37.60
CA LYS A 389 23.68 2.91 -36.86
C LYS A 389 23.44 2.79 -35.36
N TYR A 390 22.35 2.15 -34.93
CA TYR A 390 22.11 1.90 -33.51
C TYR A 390 23.04 0.83 -32.95
N LEU A 391 23.30 -0.25 -33.69
CA LEU A 391 24.29 -1.27 -33.31
C LEU A 391 25.69 -0.66 -33.15
N ASP A 392 26.11 0.21 -34.08
CA ASP A 392 27.36 0.98 -33.98
C ASP A 392 27.37 1.88 -32.72
N THR A 393 26.23 2.51 -32.41
CA THR A 393 26.10 3.34 -31.21
C THR A 393 26.20 2.50 -29.93
N ILE A 394 25.64 1.29 -29.93
CA ILE A 394 25.75 0.35 -28.82
C ILE A 394 27.21 -0.07 -28.64
N GLU A 395 27.89 -0.52 -29.70
CA GLU A 395 29.31 -0.91 -29.66
C GLU A 395 30.21 0.23 -29.15
N GLN A 396 30.01 1.47 -29.61
CA GLN A 396 30.79 2.62 -29.15
C GLN A 396 30.63 2.90 -27.65
N ASN A 397 29.41 2.75 -27.12
CA ASN A 397 29.15 2.95 -25.70
C ASN A 397 29.66 1.78 -24.87
N LEU A 398 29.60 0.54 -25.38
CA LEU A 398 30.23 -0.62 -24.76
C LEU A 398 31.75 -0.48 -24.70
N GLU A 399 32.40 0.00 -25.77
CA GLU A 399 33.83 0.28 -25.76
C GLU A 399 34.20 1.36 -24.72
N THR A 400 33.34 2.37 -24.57
CA THR A 400 33.50 3.41 -23.55
C THR A 400 33.41 2.83 -22.14
N LEU A 401 32.43 1.95 -21.89
CA LEU A 401 32.30 1.25 -20.61
C LEU A 401 33.46 0.28 -20.37
N TRP A 402 33.86 -0.48 -21.38
CA TRP A 402 35.00 -1.39 -21.29
C TRP A 402 36.28 -0.64 -20.90
N LYS A 403 36.57 0.50 -21.54
CA LYS A 403 37.72 1.34 -21.16
C LYS A 403 37.62 1.88 -19.74
N ALA A 404 36.42 2.25 -19.29
CA ALA A 404 36.20 2.77 -17.95
C ALA A 404 36.27 1.69 -16.86
N PHE A 405 35.98 0.43 -17.20
CA PHE A 405 35.82 -0.69 -16.26
C PHE A 405 36.65 -1.92 -16.64
N ALA A 406 37.77 -1.74 -17.33
CA ALA A 406 38.62 -2.84 -17.83
C ALA A 406 39.14 -3.77 -16.72
N ASP A 407 39.27 -3.26 -15.49
CA ASP A 407 39.71 -4.03 -14.33
C ASP A 407 38.59 -4.92 -13.73
N SER A 408 37.34 -4.75 -14.17
CA SER A 408 36.21 -5.58 -13.73
C SER A 408 36.01 -6.77 -14.66
N ALA A 409 36.30 -7.97 -14.15
CA ALA A 409 36.12 -9.21 -14.89
C ALA A 409 34.64 -9.46 -15.27
N GLU A 410 33.71 -9.12 -14.37
CA GLU A 410 32.26 -9.29 -14.57
C GLU A 410 31.74 -8.35 -15.66
N VAL A 411 32.15 -7.08 -15.65
CA VAL A 411 31.79 -6.09 -16.69
C VAL A 411 32.39 -6.51 -18.03
N THR A 412 33.66 -6.88 -18.04
CA THR A 412 34.37 -7.27 -19.26
C THR A 412 33.76 -8.52 -19.90
N GLN A 413 33.40 -9.51 -19.09
CA GLN A 413 32.72 -10.72 -19.59
C GLN A 413 31.35 -10.37 -20.18
N LEU A 414 30.56 -9.56 -19.48
CA LEU A 414 29.22 -9.21 -19.95
C LEU A 414 29.26 -8.36 -21.23
N ILE A 415 30.20 -7.44 -21.35
CA ILE A 415 30.44 -6.69 -22.59
C ILE A 415 30.81 -7.63 -23.73
N ALA A 416 31.68 -8.62 -23.51
CA ALA A 416 32.05 -9.59 -24.55
C ALA A 416 30.87 -10.47 -24.99
N GLU A 417 30.00 -10.87 -24.05
CA GLU A 417 28.76 -11.59 -24.35
C GLU A 417 27.80 -10.72 -25.19
N ILE A 418 27.68 -9.42 -24.87
CA ILE A 418 26.89 -8.47 -25.65
C ILE A 418 27.47 -8.28 -27.06
N GLU A 419 28.79 -8.14 -27.20
CA GLU A 419 29.46 -8.01 -28.50
C GLU A 419 29.22 -9.24 -29.38
N LEU A 420 29.19 -10.45 -28.81
CA LEU A 420 28.84 -11.67 -29.53
C LEU A 420 27.41 -11.63 -30.08
N ILE A 421 26.44 -11.19 -29.27
CA ILE A 421 25.05 -11.05 -29.71
C ILE A 421 24.93 -10.02 -30.83
N ILE A 422 25.67 -8.90 -30.74
CA ILE A 422 25.71 -7.89 -31.81
C ILE A 422 26.28 -8.48 -33.11
N ILE A 423 27.35 -9.29 -33.03
CA ILE A 423 27.90 -9.98 -34.19
C ILE A 423 26.87 -10.95 -34.78
N GLU A 424 26.16 -11.69 -33.94
CA GLU A 424 25.08 -12.59 -34.39
C GLU A 424 23.96 -11.80 -35.07
N LEU A 425 23.49 -10.68 -34.49
CA LEU A 425 22.49 -9.80 -35.09
C LEU A 425 22.90 -9.28 -36.48
N ARG A 426 24.16 -8.88 -36.65
CA ARG A 426 24.66 -8.40 -37.95
C ARG A 426 24.69 -9.49 -39.03
N ASN A 427 24.76 -10.76 -38.63
CA ASN A 427 24.85 -11.89 -39.56
C ASN A 427 23.52 -12.67 -39.71
N ALA A 428 22.57 -12.43 -38.80
CA ALA A 428 21.30 -13.12 -38.75
C ALA A 428 20.29 -12.50 -39.72
N GLU A 429 19.38 -13.34 -40.25
CA GLU A 429 18.25 -12.86 -41.03
C GLU A 429 17.26 -12.10 -40.11
N PRO A 430 16.51 -11.09 -40.60
CA PRO A 430 15.57 -10.32 -39.78
C PRO A 430 14.53 -11.15 -39.00
N SER A 431 14.24 -12.37 -39.44
CA SER A 431 13.38 -13.35 -38.76
C SER A 431 13.98 -13.89 -37.45
N GLU A 432 15.31 -13.92 -37.33
CA GLU A 432 16.06 -14.43 -36.18
C GLU A 432 16.41 -13.31 -35.17
N TRP A 433 16.20 -12.04 -35.55
CA TRP A 433 16.53 -10.89 -34.71
C TRP A 433 15.71 -10.83 -33.42
N VAL A 434 14.53 -11.43 -33.38
CA VAL A 434 13.64 -11.36 -32.21
C VAL A 434 14.28 -12.00 -30.98
N GLU A 435 14.82 -13.21 -31.12
CA GLU A 435 15.46 -13.94 -30.01
C GLU A 435 16.76 -13.25 -29.58
N LEU A 436 17.55 -12.79 -30.56
CA LEU A 436 18.81 -12.09 -30.32
C LEU A 436 18.61 -10.71 -29.67
N LEU A 437 17.57 -9.95 -30.04
CA LEU A 437 17.25 -8.67 -29.43
C LEU A 437 16.77 -8.82 -27.97
N GLN A 438 16.05 -9.90 -27.64
CA GLN A 438 15.69 -10.20 -26.26
C GLN A 438 16.91 -10.52 -25.40
N GLU A 439 17.83 -11.32 -25.95
CA GLU A 439 19.07 -11.65 -25.26
C GLU A 439 19.92 -10.39 -25.06
N LEU A 440 19.99 -9.53 -26.09
CA LEU A 440 20.67 -8.24 -26.04
C LEU A 440 20.08 -7.33 -24.94
N GLU A 441 18.76 -7.19 -24.86
CA GLU A 441 18.08 -6.40 -23.84
C GLU A 441 18.37 -6.93 -22.43
N ALA A 442 18.25 -8.24 -22.24
CA ALA A 442 18.52 -8.88 -20.95
C ALA A 442 19.97 -8.66 -20.49
N LYS A 443 20.94 -8.73 -21.40
CA LYS A 443 22.36 -8.53 -21.10
C LYS A 443 22.69 -7.05 -20.86
N ILE A 444 22.09 -6.14 -21.61
CA ILE A 444 22.24 -4.69 -21.38
C ILE A 444 21.60 -4.27 -20.04
N GLU A 445 20.46 -4.85 -19.66
CA GLU A 445 19.86 -4.58 -18.35
C GLU A 445 20.70 -5.17 -17.21
N GLN A 446 21.30 -6.36 -17.39
CA GLN A 446 22.30 -6.88 -16.44
C GLN A 446 23.49 -5.91 -16.31
N LEU A 447 23.97 -5.35 -17.41
CA LEU A 447 25.07 -4.38 -17.42
C LEU A 447 24.65 -3.08 -16.71
N ARG A 448 23.41 -2.64 -16.91
CA ARG A 448 22.83 -1.47 -16.24
C ARG A 448 22.62 -1.69 -14.75
N ILE A 449 22.16 -2.87 -14.30
CA ILE A 449 22.04 -3.20 -12.88
C ILE A 449 23.42 -3.17 -12.22
N LEU A 450 24.42 -3.73 -12.91
CA LEU A 450 25.78 -3.85 -12.41
C LEU A 450 26.52 -2.50 -12.33
N LEU A 451 26.34 -1.63 -13.35
CA LEU A 451 27.03 -0.34 -13.46
C LEU A 451 26.18 0.88 -13.07
N GLY A 452 24.88 0.71 -12.82
CA GLY A 452 23.88 1.78 -12.72
C GLY A 452 24.06 2.74 -11.54
N ASN A 453 24.94 2.41 -10.60
CA ASN A 453 25.30 3.26 -9.45
C ASN A 453 26.61 4.05 -9.67
N ILE A 454 27.24 3.97 -10.86
CA ILE A 454 28.54 4.61 -11.16
C ILE A 454 28.33 5.85 -12.03
N ALA A 455 28.65 7.03 -11.50
CA ALA A 455 28.41 8.32 -12.17
C ALA A 455 29.12 8.45 -13.54
N SER A 456 30.31 7.85 -13.70
CA SER A 456 31.03 7.83 -14.98
C SER A 456 30.41 6.90 -16.02
N ALA A 457 29.63 5.88 -15.59
CA ALA A 457 28.92 4.98 -16.49
C ALA A 457 27.57 5.54 -16.95
N ALA A 458 26.96 6.43 -16.16
CA ALA A 458 25.59 6.91 -16.38
C ALA A 458 25.34 7.49 -17.79
N PRO A 459 26.23 8.31 -18.40
CA PRO A 459 26.01 8.81 -19.76
C PRO A 459 26.00 7.68 -20.81
N ALA A 460 26.92 6.73 -20.70
CA ALA A 460 27.04 5.61 -21.64
C ALA A 460 25.88 4.61 -21.45
N LEU A 461 25.47 4.32 -20.22
CA LEU A 461 24.29 3.49 -19.93
C LEU A 461 23.00 4.14 -20.45
N LYS A 462 22.87 5.46 -20.33
CA LYS A 462 21.73 6.19 -20.88
C LYS A 462 21.72 6.10 -22.42
N ALA A 463 22.86 6.34 -23.06
CA ALA A 463 23.00 6.24 -24.50
C ALA A 463 22.77 4.81 -25.01
N LEU A 464 23.18 3.79 -24.24
CA LEU A 464 22.87 2.38 -24.54
C LEU A 464 21.38 2.10 -24.49
N ALA A 465 20.67 2.58 -23.46
CA ALA A 465 19.22 2.41 -23.37
C ALA A 465 18.50 3.16 -24.50
N GLU A 466 18.92 4.37 -24.85
CA GLU A 466 18.38 5.14 -25.99
C GLU A 466 18.64 4.43 -27.32
N ALA A 467 19.85 3.89 -27.53
CA ALA A 467 20.22 3.20 -28.74
C ALA A 467 19.52 1.83 -28.87
N LEU A 468 19.35 1.09 -27.77
CA LEU A 468 18.60 -0.17 -27.75
C LEU A 468 17.11 0.08 -28.06
N ASN A 469 16.50 1.10 -27.45
CA ASN A 469 15.13 1.48 -27.77
C ASN A 469 14.99 1.94 -29.23
N GLY A 470 15.96 2.71 -29.73
CA GLY A 470 16.05 3.10 -31.13
C GLY A 470 16.12 1.90 -32.07
N LEU A 471 17.01 0.94 -31.77
CA LEU A 471 17.16 -0.31 -32.52
C LEU A 471 15.87 -1.13 -32.53
N LEU A 472 15.23 -1.28 -31.37
CA LEU A 472 13.96 -1.98 -31.24
C LEU A 472 12.89 -1.29 -32.10
N SER A 473 12.76 0.04 -31.98
CA SER A 473 11.76 0.82 -32.73
C SER A 473 11.95 0.75 -34.24
N VAL A 474 13.20 0.83 -34.71
CA VAL A 474 13.52 0.76 -36.14
C VAL A 474 13.30 -0.65 -36.66
N SER A 475 13.73 -1.67 -35.93
CA SER A 475 13.49 -3.08 -36.30
C SER A 475 12.00 -3.37 -36.42
N ILE A 476 11.20 -2.87 -35.46
CA ILE A 476 9.73 -2.97 -35.49
C ILE A 476 9.15 -2.25 -36.71
N SER A 477 9.55 -1.00 -36.95
CA SER A 477 9.06 -0.21 -38.08
C SER A 477 9.46 -0.80 -39.44
N GLY A 478 10.65 -1.37 -39.52
CA GLY A 478 11.23 -1.97 -40.71
C GLY A 478 10.54 -3.29 -41.08
N LEU A 479 10.32 -4.14 -40.09
CA LEU A 479 9.52 -5.37 -40.25
C LEU A 479 8.08 -5.04 -40.66
N ARG A 480 7.50 -3.95 -40.13
CA ARG A 480 6.17 -3.48 -40.53
C ARG A 480 6.16 -2.99 -41.99
N GLN A 481 7.16 -2.23 -42.41
CA GLN A 481 7.28 -1.76 -43.79
C GLN A 481 7.46 -2.93 -44.77
N ALA A 482 8.31 -3.90 -44.43
CA ALA A 482 8.48 -5.13 -45.21
C ALA A 482 7.17 -5.92 -45.34
N ALA A 483 6.40 -6.03 -44.25
CA ALA A 483 5.07 -6.64 -44.28
C ALA A 483 4.11 -5.85 -45.20
N GLU A 484 4.08 -4.52 -45.12
CA GLU A 484 3.25 -3.67 -45.99
C GLU A 484 3.62 -3.78 -47.47
N ASP A 485 4.90 -3.90 -47.79
CA ASP A 485 5.37 -4.06 -49.18
C ASP A 485 5.05 -5.45 -49.73
N CYS A 486 5.21 -6.51 -48.92
CA CYS A 486 4.70 -7.86 -49.24
C CYS A 486 3.20 -7.83 -49.57
N CYS A 487 2.41 -7.02 -48.85
CA CYS A 487 0.98 -6.88 -49.10
C CYS A 487 0.66 -6.22 -50.45
N LYS A 488 1.47 -5.25 -50.90
CA LYS A 488 1.30 -4.63 -52.22
C LYS A 488 1.61 -5.63 -53.32
N LEU A 489 2.68 -6.41 -53.18
CA LEU A 489 3.05 -7.45 -54.14
C LEU A 489 1.96 -8.50 -54.29
N ILE A 490 1.38 -8.94 -53.17
CA ILE A 490 0.35 -9.97 -53.19
C ILE A 490 -0.94 -9.45 -53.81
N LYS A 491 -1.34 -8.20 -53.55
CA LYS A 491 -2.49 -7.59 -54.27
C LYS A 491 -2.27 -7.52 -55.77
N ASN A 492 -1.04 -7.23 -56.22
CA ASN A 492 -0.71 -7.21 -57.64
C ASN A 492 -0.71 -8.63 -58.24
N ALA A 493 -0.20 -9.62 -57.49
CA ALA A 493 -0.19 -11.02 -57.88
C ALA A 493 -1.61 -11.61 -57.96
N GLU A 494 -2.49 -11.27 -57.00
CA GLU A 494 -3.91 -11.63 -56.99
C GLU A 494 -4.61 -11.16 -58.25
N GLN A 495 -4.44 -9.88 -58.63
CA GLN A 495 -5.05 -9.30 -59.82
C GLN A 495 -4.59 -10.01 -61.10
N LYS A 496 -3.27 -10.22 -61.25
CA LYS A 496 -2.71 -10.92 -62.41
C LYS A 496 -3.13 -12.39 -62.47
N LEU A 497 -3.21 -13.07 -61.33
CA LEU A 497 -3.59 -14.49 -61.27
C LEU A 497 -5.09 -14.70 -61.54
N ASP A 498 -5.96 -13.76 -61.14
CA ASP A 498 -7.39 -13.76 -61.51
C ASP A 498 -7.57 -13.59 -63.02
N GLU A 499 -6.80 -12.69 -63.64
CA GLU A 499 -6.77 -12.51 -65.10
C GLU A 499 -6.27 -13.76 -65.83
N LEU A 500 -5.17 -14.35 -65.36
CA LEU A 500 -4.61 -15.62 -65.85
C LEU A 500 -5.62 -16.77 -65.71
N THR A 501 -6.30 -16.89 -64.58
CA THR A 501 -7.29 -17.94 -64.30
C THR A 501 -8.49 -17.82 -65.22
N LYS A 502 -9.00 -16.60 -65.44
CA LYS A 502 -10.10 -16.34 -66.36
C LYS A 502 -9.70 -16.71 -67.80
N THR A 503 -8.53 -16.28 -68.24
CA THR A 503 -8.01 -16.56 -69.59
C THR A 503 -7.75 -18.06 -69.78
N ALA A 504 -7.12 -18.74 -68.80
CA ALA A 504 -6.89 -20.18 -68.83
C ALA A 504 -8.20 -20.98 -68.88
N SER A 505 -9.23 -20.55 -68.13
CA SER A 505 -10.56 -21.18 -68.11
C SER A 505 -11.26 -21.12 -69.47
N GLU A 506 -11.11 -20.01 -70.20
CA GLU A 506 -11.65 -19.85 -71.56
C GLU A 506 -11.00 -20.82 -72.57
N TYR A 507 -9.72 -21.15 -72.39
CA TYR A 507 -9.01 -22.12 -73.23
C TYR A 507 -9.13 -23.58 -72.74
N LEU A 508 -9.49 -23.80 -71.48
CA LEU A 508 -9.57 -25.13 -70.85
C LEU A 508 -10.67 -26.04 -71.43
N GLU A 509 -11.75 -25.46 -71.99
CA GLU A 509 -12.81 -26.23 -72.67
C GLU A 509 -12.30 -26.98 -73.93
N LEU A 510 -11.13 -26.63 -74.46
CA LEU A 510 -10.57 -27.20 -75.69
C LEU A 510 -9.68 -28.44 -75.46
N VAL A 511 -9.15 -28.66 -74.26
CA VAL A 511 -8.15 -29.72 -73.97
C VAL A 511 -8.62 -30.67 -72.85
N LYS A 512 -9.39 -31.70 -73.22
CA LYS A 512 -10.17 -32.53 -72.28
C LYS A 512 -9.39 -33.40 -71.27
N ALA A 513 -8.11 -33.69 -71.49
CA ALA A 513 -7.31 -34.55 -70.59
C ALA A 513 -6.39 -33.74 -69.66
N ASP A 514 -5.76 -32.66 -70.17
CA ASP A 514 -4.92 -31.75 -69.37
C ASP A 514 -5.71 -30.74 -68.56
N GLY A 515 -6.96 -30.44 -68.96
CA GLY A 515 -7.85 -29.53 -68.24
C GLY A 515 -8.02 -29.91 -66.76
N ASN A 516 -8.28 -31.19 -66.45
CA ASN A 516 -8.45 -31.63 -65.06
C ASN A 516 -7.16 -31.54 -64.21
N ARG A 517 -5.99 -31.62 -64.83
CA ARG A 517 -4.70 -31.52 -64.12
C ARG A 517 -4.35 -30.05 -63.88
N LEU A 518 -4.56 -29.22 -64.89
CA LEU A 518 -4.32 -27.78 -64.82
C LEU A 518 -5.32 -27.09 -63.88
N GLU A 519 -6.60 -27.47 -63.91
CA GLU A 519 -7.64 -26.99 -62.99
C GLU A 519 -7.26 -27.27 -61.52
N LYS A 520 -6.73 -28.47 -61.23
CA LYS A 520 -6.26 -28.83 -59.88
C LYS A 520 -5.05 -28.02 -59.42
N SER A 521 -4.06 -27.79 -60.29
CA SER A 521 -2.89 -26.97 -59.93
C SER A 521 -3.27 -25.50 -59.76
N VAL A 522 -4.13 -24.96 -60.62
CA VAL A 522 -4.66 -23.59 -60.49
C VAL A 522 -5.46 -23.45 -59.19
N GLN A 523 -6.31 -24.42 -58.87
CA GLN A 523 -7.09 -24.41 -57.62
C GLN A 523 -6.19 -24.50 -56.38
N LYS A 524 -5.12 -25.31 -56.42
CA LYS A 524 -4.11 -25.38 -55.36
C LYS A 524 -3.35 -24.06 -55.21
N CYS A 525 -3.01 -23.40 -56.31
CA CYS A 525 -2.38 -22.07 -56.30
C CYS A 525 -3.30 -21.01 -55.66
N VAL A 526 -4.59 -21.01 -56.02
CA VAL A 526 -5.61 -20.13 -55.42
C VAL A 526 -5.82 -20.42 -53.92
N GLU A 527 -5.81 -21.69 -53.50
CA GLU A 527 -5.90 -22.07 -52.08
C GLU A 527 -4.67 -21.63 -51.28
N SER A 528 -3.45 -21.86 -51.79
CA SER A 528 -2.21 -21.36 -51.17
C SER A 528 -2.20 -19.84 -51.07
N MET A 529 -2.70 -19.13 -52.09
CA MET A 529 -2.80 -17.66 -52.09
C MET A 529 -3.82 -17.17 -51.07
N ARG A 530 -4.97 -17.86 -50.92
CA ARG A 530 -5.98 -17.54 -49.91
C ARG A 530 -5.42 -17.69 -48.49
N LEU A 531 -4.64 -18.74 -48.25
CA LEU A 531 -3.99 -18.98 -46.96
C LEU A 531 -2.93 -17.90 -46.66
N LEU A 532 -2.10 -17.57 -47.65
CA LEU A 532 -1.14 -16.47 -47.57
C LEU A 532 -1.82 -15.13 -47.26
N HIS A 533 -2.92 -14.81 -47.94
CA HIS A 533 -3.72 -13.61 -47.70
C HIS A 533 -4.33 -13.60 -46.29
N GLU A 534 -4.84 -14.73 -45.79
CA GLU A 534 -5.41 -14.84 -44.45
C GLU A 534 -4.34 -14.61 -43.36
N ASN A 535 -3.17 -15.22 -43.53
CA ASN A 535 -2.04 -15.04 -42.61
C ASN A 535 -1.55 -13.59 -42.60
N ILE A 536 -1.43 -12.96 -43.77
CA ILE A 536 -1.04 -11.54 -43.89
C ILE A 536 -2.08 -10.59 -43.29
N ARG A 537 -3.37 -10.86 -43.48
CA ARG A 537 -4.43 -10.07 -42.86
C ARG A 537 -4.35 -10.12 -41.34
N ASN A 538 -3.96 -11.26 -40.77
CA ASN A 538 -3.74 -11.41 -39.34
C ASN A 538 -2.50 -10.60 -38.87
N VAL A 539 -1.46 -10.48 -39.70
CA VAL A 539 -0.29 -9.61 -39.43
C VAL A 539 -0.67 -8.11 -39.46
N LEU A 540 -1.39 -7.67 -40.49
CA LEU A 540 -1.72 -6.26 -40.71
C LEU A 540 -2.81 -5.71 -39.77
N ASN A 541 -3.74 -6.54 -39.32
CA ASN A 541 -4.75 -6.15 -38.35
C ASN A 541 -4.21 -6.11 -36.90
N GLY A 542 -2.89 -6.23 -36.73
CA GLY A 542 -2.20 -6.22 -35.45
C GLY A 542 -2.18 -4.87 -34.73
N ASN A 543 -3.34 -4.43 -34.26
CA ASN A 543 -3.45 -3.78 -32.96
C ASN A 543 -3.99 -4.84 -32.00
N GLY A 544 -3.14 -5.39 -31.14
CA GLY A 544 -3.62 -6.34 -30.13
C GLY A 544 -2.61 -7.39 -29.70
N GLY A 545 -1.50 -6.99 -29.08
CA GLY A 545 -0.88 -7.92 -28.15
C GLY A 545 -1.87 -8.32 -27.06
N ASN A 546 -1.88 -9.59 -26.69
CA ASN A 546 -2.68 -10.04 -25.57
C ASN A 546 -1.99 -9.58 -24.29
N ILE A 547 -2.67 -8.81 -23.45
CA ILE A 547 -2.18 -8.57 -22.09
C ILE A 547 -2.88 -9.58 -21.20
N GLU A 548 -2.17 -10.63 -20.84
CA GLU A 548 -2.65 -11.59 -19.86
C GLU A 548 -2.25 -11.10 -18.47
N ASP A 549 -3.24 -10.64 -17.72
CA ASP A 549 -3.08 -10.41 -16.29
C ASP A 549 -3.05 -11.78 -15.58
N VAL A 550 -1.85 -12.26 -15.25
CA VAL A 550 -1.64 -13.54 -14.55
C VAL A 550 -1.88 -13.45 -13.04
N SER A 551 -2.29 -12.27 -12.55
CA SER A 551 -2.50 -12.03 -11.12
C SER A 551 -3.61 -12.89 -10.50
N GLU A 552 -4.40 -13.61 -11.28
CA GLU A 552 -5.41 -14.56 -10.77
C GLU A 552 -4.80 -15.80 -10.09
N ASN A 553 -3.53 -16.14 -10.36
CA ASN A 553 -2.83 -17.27 -9.74
C ASN A 553 -2.11 -16.90 -8.43
N ALA A 554 -2.65 -15.91 -7.70
CA ALA A 554 -2.02 -15.29 -6.53
C ALA A 554 -1.51 -16.27 -5.46
N GLU A 555 -2.23 -17.37 -5.18
CA GLU A 555 -1.80 -18.35 -4.17
C GLU A 555 -0.49 -19.04 -4.57
N ARG A 556 -0.41 -19.54 -5.81
CA ARG A 556 0.79 -20.16 -6.35
C ARG A 556 1.94 -19.15 -6.48
N ASP A 557 1.63 -17.92 -6.86
CA ASP A 557 2.64 -16.86 -6.98
C ASP A 557 3.21 -16.47 -5.62
N ALA A 558 2.39 -16.45 -4.57
CA ALA A 558 2.84 -16.25 -3.19
C ALA A 558 3.73 -17.40 -2.71
N GLU A 559 3.37 -18.66 -3.00
CA GLU A 559 4.21 -19.84 -2.67
C GLU A 559 5.57 -19.79 -3.37
N ASN A 560 5.62 -19.25 -4.59
CA ASN A 560 6.85 -19.12 -5.38
C ASN A 560 7.58 -17.78 -5.15
N GLN A 561 7.10 -16.93 -4.23
CA GLN A 561 7.68 -15.62 -3.94
C GLN A 561 7.87 -14.76 -5.20
N ALA A 562 6.84 -14.68 -6.03
CA ALA A 562 6.88 -13.96 -7.29
C ALA A 562 7.15 -12.46 -7.11
N GLY A 563 7.93 -11.87 -8.02
CA GLY A 563 8.21 -10.42 -8.02
C GLY A 563 6.96 -9.56 -8.26
N GLY A 564 7.02 -8.31 -7.79
CA GLY A 564 5.95 -7.31 -7.91
C GLY A 564 4.75 -7.57 -7.00
N MET A 565 4.90 -8.39 -5.95
CA MET A 565 3.80 -8.88 -5.12
C MET A 565 3.95 -8.51 -3.64
N ALA A 566 2.81 -8.16 -3.01
CA ALA A 566 2.65 -8.08 -1.57
C ALA A 566 1.70 -9.18 -1.08
N ALA A 567 2.15 -10.02 -0.14
CA ALA A 567 1.38 -11.18 0.32
C ALA A 567 1.32 -11.24 1.84
N LYS A 568 0.14 -11.43 2.44
CA LYS A 568 -0.03 -11.72 3.88
C LYS A 568 0.58 -10.67 4.81
N CYS A 569 0.72 -9.43 4.34
CA CYS A 569 1.28 -8.33 5.11
C CYS A 569 0.21 -7.64 5.95
N ARG A 570 0.59 -7.09 7.10
CA ARG A 570 -0.34 -6.46 8.04
C ARG A 570 0.14 -5.09 8.50
N ASN A 571 -0.72 -4.09 8.40
CA ASN A 571 -0.43 -2.73 8.84
C ASN A 571 -1.31 -2.31 10.02
N PHE A 572 -0.67 -1.80 11.07
CA PHE A 572 -1.28 -1.25 12.29
C PHE A 572 -0.86 0.20 12.55
N GLY A 573 0.14 0.72 11.84
CA GLY A 573 0.62 2.10 11.97
C GLY A 573 -0.10 3.06 11.02
N ASP A 574 -0.39 4.26 11.49
CA ASP A 574 -1.14 5.26 10.71
C ASP A 574 -0.33 5.72 9.50
N VAL A 575 -1.02 5.91 8.36
CA VAL A 575 -0.40 6.28 7.09
C VAL A 575 -0.94 7.64 6.65
N SER A 576 -0.05 8.62 6.45
CA SER A 576 -0.44 9.99 6.11
C SER A 576 0.46 10.62 5.05
N GLY A 577 -0.16 11.31 4.09
CA GLY A 577 0.58 12.08 3.08
C GLY A 577 -0.32 12.92 2.19
N ASP A 578 0.23 13.41 1.08
CA ASP A 578 -0.51 14.31 0.18
C ASP A 578 -1.31 13.56 -0.88
N TYR A 579 -0.68 12.59 -1.58
CA TYR A 579 -1.27 11.87 -2.71
C TYR A 579 -0.94 10.37 -2.68
N GLY A 580 -1.89 9.51 -3.04
CA GLY A 580 -1.65 8.08 -3.26
C GLY A 580 -1.28 7.36 -1.97
N ILE A 581 -2.23 7.30 -1.03
CA ILE A 581 -2.00 6.78 0.32
C ILE A 581 -2.75 5.46 0.50
N GLY A 582 -2.02 4.40 0.83
CA GLY A 582 -2.55 3.07 1.05
C GLY A 582 -2.15 2.49 2.41
N GLY A 583 -3.01 1.67 3.03
CA GLY A 583 -2.60 0.96 4.24
C GLY A 583 -1.58 -0.15 3.98
N ILE A 584 -1.52 -0.72 2.78
CA ILE A 584 -0.48 -1.67 2.37
C ILE A 584 0.41 -1.05 1.30
N ILE A 585 -0.15 -0.66 0.15
CA ILE A 585 0.59 -0.11 -0.99
C ILE A 585 0.09 1.31 -1.29
N GLY A 586 0.98 2.30 -1.36
CA GLY A 586 0.61 3.64 -1.80
C GLY A 586 0.25 3.69 -3.29
N ASN A 587 1.17 3.21 -4.13
CA ASN A 587 1.02 3.18 -5.59
C ASN A 587 1.45 1.84 -6.20
N LEU A 588 0.60 1.26 -7.05
CA LEU A 588 0.86 0.04 -7.81
C LEU A 588 0.93 0.37 -9.31
N SER A 589 2.10 0.86 -9.74
CA SER A 589 2.40 1.30 -11.11
C SER A 589 3.92 1.33 -11.33
N LYS A 590 4.35 1.34 -12.60
CA LYS A 590 5.77 1.56 -12.96
C LYS A 590 6.23 2.95 -12.52
N GLU A 591 7.45 3.06 -12.00
CA GLU A 591 8.05 4.35 -11.62
C GLU A 591 8.38 5.15 -12.87
N LEU A 592 7.81 6.36 -12.97
CA LEU A 592 8.13 7.32 -14.02
C LEU A 592 9.25 8.24 -13.51
N PRO A 593 10.22 8.63 -14.35
CA PRO A 593 11.16 9.68 -13.99
C PRO A 593 10.39 10.94 -13.59
N SER A 594 10.80 11.58 -12.49
CA SER A 594 10.12 12.74 -11.86
C SER A 594 9.85 13.94 -12.79
N ASP A 595 10.46 13.94 -13.98
CA ASP A 595 10.48 15.04 -14.93
C ASP A 595 9.49 14.77 -16.10
N LEU A 596 8.89 13.57 -16.14
CA LEU A 596 8.06 13.05 -17.23
C LEU A 596 6.62 12.75 -16.80
N GLU A 597 6.22 13.13 -15.57
CA GLU A 597 4.88 12.88 -15.02
C GLU A 597 3.72 13.54 -15.81
N GLU A 598 4.02 14.40 -16.79
CA GLU A 598 3.05 15.08 -17.67
C GLU A 598 3.04 14.58 -19.13
N ILE A 599 3.84 13.56 -19.48
CA ILE A 599 3.82 12.99 -20.83
C ILE A 599 2.97 11.72 -20.81
N ASP A 600 1.90 11.69 -21.61
CA ASP A 600 1.23 10.46 -22.03
C ASP A 600 2.29 9.58 -22.71
N ILE A 601 2.93 8.72 -21.93
CA ILE A 601 3.71 7.63 -22.48
C ILE A 601 2.71 6.76 -23.21
N PRO A 602 2.94 6.43 -24.49
CA PRO A 602 2.11 5.46 -25.20
C PRO A 602 1.97 4.27 -24.27
N SER A 603 0.73 3.88 -24.02
CA SER A 603 0.46 2.67 -23.25
C SER A 603 1.27 1.54 -23.89
N ILE A 604 1.73 0.58 -23.11
CA ILE A 604 2.41 -0.60 -23.69
C ILE A 604 1.50 -1.26 -24.77
N ASP A 605 0.19 -1.05 -24.65
CA ASP A 605 -0.87 -1.40 -25.58
C ASP A 605 -0.68 -0.79 -26.99
N ASP A 606 0.02 0.35 -27.11
CA ASP A 606 0.33 1.05 -28.37
C ASP A 606 1.57 0.47 -29.10
N VAL A 607 2.31 -0.44 -28.46
CA VAL A 607 3.62 -0.94 -28.94
C VAL A 607 3.64 -2.47 -29.17
N LEU A 608 2.62 -3.21 -28.70
CA LEU A 608 2.58 -4.67 -28.79
C LEU A 608 2.06 -5.18 -30.14
N PHE A 609 2.79 -6.13 -30.76
CA PHE A 609 2.35 -6.89 -31.93
C PHE A 609 1.22 -7.87 -31.60
N THR A 610 0.44 -8.30 -32.61
CA THR A 610 -0.71 -9.22 -32.48
C THR A 610 -0.42 -10.53 -31.76
N ASP A 611 0.81 -11.03 -31.82
CA ASP A 611 1.21 -12.31 -31.25
C ASP A 611 2.08 -12.14 -29.99
N THR A 612 2.26 -10.92 -29.48
CA THR A 612 2.98 -10.68 -28.22
C THR A 612 2.01 -10.80 -27.04
N THR A 613 2.28 -11.74 -26.13
CA THR A 613 1.57 -11.82 -24.85
C THR A 613 2.41 -11.14 -23.77
N LEU A 614 1.95 -9.99 -23.28
CA LEU A 614 2.53 -9.36 -22.10
C LEU A 614 1.84 -9.91 -20.86
N PHE A 615 2.58 -10.67 -20.07
CA PHE A 615 2.18 -11.10 -18.75
C PHE A 615 2.50 -10.01 -17.74
N ILE A 616 1.48 -9.51 -17.06
CA ILE A 616 1.62 -8.55 -15.97
C ILE A 616 1.22 -9.24 -14.68
N ARG A 617 2.06 -9.10 -13.64
CA ARG A 617 1.72 -9.49 -12.28
C ARG A 617 1.84 -8.28 -11.37
N ALA A 618 0.70 -7.85 -10.81
CA ALA A 618 0.60 -6.76 -9.87
C ALA A 618 -0.41 -7.16 -8.80
N THR A 619 0.04 -7.97 -7.84
CA THR A 619 -0.86 -8.71 -6.95
C THR A 619 -0.70 -8.28 -5.50
N VAL A 620 -1.83 -7.97 -4.85
CA VAL A 620 -1.90 -7.81 -3.40
C VAL A 620 -2.81 -8.91 -2.86
N PHE A 621 -2.25 -9.79 -2.05
CA PHE A 621 -2.89 -11.04 -1.65
C PHE A 621 -2.95 -11.20 -0.14
N MET A 622 -4.16 -11.36 0.40
CA MET A 622 -4.38 -11.64 1.83
C MET A 622 -3.72 -10.63 2.78
N CYS A 623 -3.59 -9.37 2.37
CA CYS A 623 -3.03 -8.32 3.22
C CYS A 623 -4.13 -7.67 4.06
N SER A 624 -3.79 -7.17 5.26
CA SER A 624 -4.74 -6.48 6.13
C SER A 624 -4.25 -5.14 6.66
N ASN A 625 -5.14 -4.16 6.75
CA ASN A 625 -4.87 -2.87 7.38
C ASN A 625 -5.89 -2.62 8.50
N ASP A 626 -5.42 -2.22 9.67
CA ASP A 626 -6.27 -1.81 10.81
C ASP A 626 -5.96 -0.37 11.28
N ALA A 627 -5.19 0.38 10.49
CA ALA A 627 -4.71 1.72 10.82
C ALA A 627 -5.53 2.84 10.16
N VAL A 628 -5.29 4.09 10.59
CA VAL A 628 -5.89 5.28 9.96
C VAL A 628 -5.10 5.69 8.73
N ILE A 629 -5.81 5.86 7.61
CA ILE A 629 -5.27 6.28 6.32
C ILE A 629 -5.77 7.69 6.00
N SER A 630 -4.85 8.63 5.80
CA SER A 630 -5.19 10.05 5.56
C SER A 630 -4.40 10.65 4.40
N ALA A 631 -5.08 10.90 3.29
CA ALA A 631 -4.59 11.68 2.16
C ALA A 631 -5.09 13.13 2.24
N LYS A 632 -4.20 14.10 2.12
CA LYS A 632 -4.56 15.52 2.05
C LYS A 632 -5.37 15.85 0.78
N TYR A 633 -5.06 15.17 -0.32
CA TYR A 633 -5.72 15.36 -1.61
C TYR A 633 -6.45 14.08 -2.03
N ASP A 634 -5.94 13.38 -3.05
CA ASP A 634 -6.64 12.31 -3.77
C ASP A 634 -6.04 10.92 -3.49
N ASN A 635 -6.83 9.89 -3.81
CA ASN A 635 -6.46 8.47 -3.80
C ASN A 635 -6.06 7.96 -2.41
N ALA A 636 -7.05 7.73 -1.56
CA ALA A 636 -6.88 7.08 -0.26
C ALA A 636 -7.56 5.71 -0.26
N GLY A 637 -6.82 4.67 0.08
CA GLY A 637 -7.37 3.32 0.21
C GLY A 637 -6.85 2.58 1.43
N GLY A 638 -7.69 1.76 2.04
CA GLY A 638 -7.25 0.97 3.20
C GLY A 638 -6.17 -0.07 2.87
N ILE A 639 -6.12 -0.55 1.62
CA ILE A 639 -5.07 -1.46 1.13
C ILE A 639 -4.22 -0.75 0.08
N LEU A 640 -4.85 -0.18 -0.96
CA LEU A 640 -4.18 0.43 -2.10
C LEU A 640 -4.63 1.89 -2.29
N GLY A 641 -3.71 2.84 -2.34
CA GLY A 641 -4.02 4.22 -2.70
C GLY A 641 -4.44 4.36 -4.16
N TYR A 642 -3.47 4.16 -5.07
CA TYR A 642 -3.65 4.23 -6.52
C TYR A 642 -3.03 3.03 -7.23
N GLY A 643 -3.70 2.47 -8.24
CA GLY A 643 -3.14 1.44 -9.12
C GLY A 643 -3.55 1.63 -10.58
N SER A 644 -2.56 1.70 -11.47
CA SER A 644 -2.79 1.72 -12.92
C SER A 644 -3.19 0.36 -13.48
N ARG A 645 -2.80 -0.72 -12.79
CA ARG A 645 -3.24 -2.11 -12.99
C ARG A 645 -3.15 -2.84 -11.65
N GLY A 646 -3.70 -4.05 -11.59
CA GLY A 646 -3.46 -4.97 -10.48
C GLY A 646 -4.68 -5.70 -9.99
N PHE A 647 -4.41 -6.64 -9.10
CA PHE A 647 -5.38 -7.60 -8.58
C PHE A 647 -5.27 -7.67 -7.06
N LEU A 648 -6.34 -7.25 -6.40
CA LEU A 648 -6.45 -7.29 -4.94
C LEU A 648 -7.33 -8.47 -4.58
N LEU A 649 -6.77 -9.46 -3.89
CA LEU A 649 -7.45 -10.71 -3.56
C LEU A 649 -7.43 -10.97 -2.06
N GLY A 650 -8.61 -11.19 -1.48
CA GLY A 650 -8.73 -11.62 -0.09
C GLY A 650 -8.17 -10.62 0.93
N CYS A 651 -8.07 -9.33 0.55
CA CYS A 651 -7.54 -8.30 1.44
C CYS A 651 -8.63 -7.78 2.38
N GLU A 652 -8.20 -7.34 3.57
CA GLU A 652 -9.08 -6.91 4.65
C GLU A 652 -8.71 -5.52 5.13
N SER A 653 -9.67 -4.61 5.21
CA SER A 653 -9.42 -3.28 5.74
C SER A 653 -10.38 -2.95 6.88
N GLY A 654 -9.81 -2.59 8.02
CA GLY A 654 -10.45 -1.96 9.15
C GLY A 654 -9.89 -0.55 9.36
N GLY A 655 -10.59 0.24 10.17
CA GLY A 655 -10.14 1.59 10.56
C GLY A 655 -10.85 2.70 9.80
N SER A 656 -10.11 3.76 9.47
CA SER A 656 -10.66 4.96 8.81
C SER A 656 -9.82 5.33 7.59
N VAL A 657 -10.47 5.66 6.49
CA VAL A 657 -9.85 6.11 5.25
C VAL A 657 -10.40 7.48 4.87
N LYS A 658 -9.50 8.45 4.73
CA LYS A 658 -9.83 9.85 4.42
C LYS A 658 -9.08 10.34 3.20
N ALA A 659 -9.81 10.79 2.19
CA ALA A 659 -9.30 11.61 1.11
C ALA A 659 -9.81 13.05 1.28
N GLY A 660 -8.93 14.05 1.19
CA GLY A 660 -9.34 15.46 1.24
C GLY A 660 -10.10 15.94 -0.01
N ARG A 661 -10.04 15.16 -1.10
CA ARG A 661 -10.69 15.40 -2.39
C ARG A 661 -11.33 14.12 -2.94
N GLU A 662 -10.79 13.52 -3.99
CA GLU A 662 -11.42 12.42 -4.73
C GLU A 662 -10.83 11.05 -4.38
N TYR A 663 -11.62 10.01 -4.64
CA TYR A 663 -11.23 8.58 -4.56
C TYR A 663 -10.86 8.11 -3.16
N ALA A 664 -11.89 7.92 -2.32
CA ALA A 664 -11.75 7.26 -1.03
C ALA A 664 -12.41 5.88 -1.07
N GLY A 665 -11.64 4.82 -0.77
CA GLY A 665 -12.21 3.48 -0.72
C GLY A 665 -11.69 2.65 0.45
N GLY A 666 -12.57 1.80 1.00
CA GLY A 666 -12.18 0.96 2.14
C GLY A 666 -11.05 0.00 1.81
N ILE A 667 -11.00 -0.54 0.58
CA ILE A 667 -9.90 -1.34 0.06
C ILE A 667 -9.00 -0.51 -0.86
N ALA A 668 -9.55 0.10 -1.90
CA ALA A 668 -8.77 0.84 -2.89
C ALA A 668 -9.31 2.25 -3.11
N GLY A 669 -8.43 3.26 -3.15
CA GLY A 669 -8.81 4.60 -3.58
C GLY A 669 -9.23 4.56 -5.05
N ARG A 670 -8.25 4.35 -5.94
CA ARG A 670 -8.49 4.15 -7.37
C ARG A 670 -7.67 2.98 -7.92
N LEU A 671 -8.33 2.07 -8.63
CA LEU A 671 -7.67 0.91 -9.24
C LEU A 671 -8.22 0.61 -10.64
N SER A 672 -7.39 0.74 -11.66
CA SER A 672 -7.71 0.30 -13.03
C SER A 672 -7.53 -1.22 -13.22
N GLY A 673 -8.00 -2.00 -12.24
CA GLY A 673 -7.82 -3.44 -12.10
C GLY A 673 -8.94 -4.07 -11.29
N THR A 674 -8.74 -5.30 -10.83
CA THR A 674 -9.82 -6.09 -10.19
C THR A 674 -9.63 -6.19 -8.67
N ILE A 675 -10.73 -6.03 -7.95
CA ILE A 675 -10.82 -6.32 -6.51
C ILE A 675 -11.73 -7.53 -6.33
N ARG A 676 -11.23 -8.59 -5.69
CA ARG A 676 -11.95 -9.85 -5.53
C ARG A 676 -11.84 -10.42 -4.12
N GLU A 677 -12.94 -10.93 -3.59
CA GLU A 677 -12.99 -11.59 -2.27
C GLU A 677 -12.50 -10.72 -1.10
N CYS A 678 -12.50 -9.39 -1.25
CA CYS A 678 -12.02 -8.46 -0.23
C CYS A 678 -13.12 -8.05 0.75
N GLY A 679 -12.73 -7.75 1.99
CA GLY A 679 -13.61 -7.31 3.07
C GLY A 679 -13.25 -5.94 3.61
N SER A 680 -14.23 -5.09 3.85
CA SER A 680 -14.00 -3.74 4.40
C SER A 680 -14.96 -3.39 5.53
N ILE A 681 -14.42 -2.87 6.63
CA ILE A 681 -15.13 -2.27 7.76
C ILE A 681 -14.47 -0.93 8.06
N THR A 682 -14.75 0.04 7.21
CA THR A 682 -14.04 1.32 7.23
C THR A 682 -14.99 2.49 7.41
N ALA A 683 -14.56 3.43 8.24
CA ALA A 683 -15.07 4.79 8.20
C ALA A 683 -14.47 5.53 6.99
N LEU A 684 -15.29 6.23 6.21
CA LEU A 684 -14.90 6.82 4.94
C LEU A 684 -15.24 8.30 4.90
N ALA A 685 -14.24 9.10 4.52
CA ALA A 685 -14.40 10.53 4.28
C ALA A 685 -13.78 10.91 2.94
N GLY A 686 -14.56 11.58 2.09
CA GLY A 686 -14.14 12.04 0.76
C GLY A 686 -15.12 13.08 0.20
N LYS A 687 -14.76 13.75 -0.89
CA LYS A 687 -15.64 14.73 -1.56
C LYS A 687 -16.36 14.16 -2.78
N ALA A 688 -15.70 13.27 -3.53
CA ALA A 688 -16.25 12.59 -4.71
C ALA A 688 -15.59 11.21 -4.88
N TYR A 689 -16.31 10.26 -5.50
CA TYR A 689 -15.88 8.87 -5.70
C TYR A 689 -15.53 8.17 -4.38
N VAL A 690 -16.57 7.88 -3.60
CA VAL A 690 -16.42 7.25 -2.27
C VAL A 690 -17.11 5.89 -2.26
N GLY A 691 -16.39 4.84 -1.88
CA GLY A 691 -16.97 3.50 -1.81
C GLY A 691 -16.48 2.61 -0.67
N GLY A 692 -17.37 1.76 -0.15
CA GLY A 692 -17.03 0.82 0.93
C GLY A 692 -15.88 -0.12 0.57
N ILE A 693 -15.74 -0.51 -0.69
CA ILE A 693 -14.61 -1.26 -1.25
C ILE A 693 -13.70 -0.34 -2.06
N ALA A 694 -14.26 0.39 -3.03
CA ALA A 694 -13.46 1.19 -3.96
C ALA A 694 -13.99 2.60 -4.14
N GLY A 695 -13.12 3.61 -4.18
CA GLY A 695 -13.51 4.92 -4.69
C GLY A 695 -13.87 4.82 -6.18
N SER A 696 -12.93 4.31 -6.98
CA SER A 696 -13.15 3.91 -8.38
C SER A 696 -12.38 2.62 -8.68
N ALA A 697 -13.01 1.67 -9.37
CA ALA A 697 -12.35 0.43 -9.79
C ALA A 697 -12.79 -0.04 -11.18
N LYS A 698 -11.95 -0.83 -11.85
CA LYS A 698 -12.33 -1.49 -13.10
C LYS A 698 -13.36 -2.59 -12.84
N SER A 699 -13.06 -3.49 -11.90
CA SER A 699 -13.97 -4.58 -11.54
C SER A 699 -13.98 -4.87 -10.04
N VAL A 700 -15.16 -5.15 -9.48
CA VAL A 700 -15.33 -5.52 -8.06
C VAL A 700 -16.23 -6.76 -7.96
N ILE A 701 -15.71 -7.84 -7.38
CA ILE A 701 -16.31 -9.18 -7.46
C ILE A 701 -16.26 -9.89 -6.10
N ASP A 702 -17.37 -10.48 -5.67
CA ASP A 702 -17.45 -11.30 -4.44
C ASP A 702 -16.91 -10.59 -3.17
N CYS A 703 -17.01 -9.26 -3.10
CA CYS A 703 -16.54 -8.44 -1.99
C CYS A 703 -17.65 -8.14 -0.97
N ALA A 704 -17.24 -7.81 0.27
CA ALA A 704 -18.15 -7.51 1.37
C ALA A 704 -17.76 -6.21 2.10
N ALA A 705 -18.73 -5.33 2.38
CA ALA A 705 -18.47 -4.04 3.03
C ALA A 705 -19.46 -3.67 4.15
N VAL A 706 -18.93 -3.05 5.20
CA VAL A 706 -19.70 -2.31 6.22
C VAL A 706 -19.19 -0.85 6.22
N PRO A 707 -19.65 -0.02 5.27
CA PRO A 707 -19.18 1.35 5.15
C PRO A 707 -19.83 2.23 6.23
N THR A 708 -19.02 3.09 6.85
CA THR A 708 -19.51 4.18 7.70
C THR A 708 -19.09 5.52 7.07
N MET A 709 -20.03 6.21 6.44
CA MET A 709 -19.73 7.50 5.79
C MET A 709 -19.64 8.60 6.84
N LEU A 710 -18.47 9.20 7.00
CA LEU A 710 -18.25 10.35 7.88
C LEU A 710 -18.63 11.63 7.10
N LEU A 711 -19.90 12.00 7.19
CA LEU A 711 -20.41 13.26 6.62
C LEU A 711 -19.88 14.45 7.42
N ALA A 712 -19.27 15.43 6.74
CA ALA A 712 -19.06 16.75 7.33
C ALA A 712 -20.36 17.58 7.21
N GLY A 713 -21.45 17.12 7.82
CA GLY A 713 -22.78 17.76 7.76
C GLY A 713 -23.54 17.52 6.45
N LYS A 714 -24.87 17.74 6.49
CA LYS A 714 -25.86 17.45 5.43
C LYS A 714 -25.64 18.10 4.04
N SER A 715 -24.50 18.73 3.79
CA SER A 715 -24.13 19.39 2.53
C SER A 715 -22.71 19.05 2.04
N SER A 716 -22.08 17.98 2.56
CA SER A 716 -20.62 17.79 2.40
C SER A 716 -20.14 17.10 1.14
N PHE A 717 -21.02 16.47 0.37
CA PHE A 717 -20.66 15.92 -0.92
C PHE A 717 -21.00 16.93 -2.01
N ALA A 718 -20.08 17.12 -2.96
CA ALA A 718 -20.36 17.99 -4.10
C ALA A 718 -21.58 17.47 -4.87
N ASP A 719 -22.41 18.37 -5.43
CA ASP A 719 -23.47 17.98 -6.36
C ASP A 719 -22.87 17.10 -7.47
N GLY A 720 -23.35 15.86 -7.61
CA GLY A 720 -22.82 14.88 -8.56
C GLY A 720 -21.69 13.98 -8.03
N ALA A 721 -21.46 13.92 -6.72
CA ALA A 721 -20.53 12.96 -6.13
C ALA A 721 -21.03 11.51 -6.25
N TYR A 722 -20.18 10.65 -6.80
CA TYR A 722 -20.41 9.21 -6.90
C TYR A 722 -20.14 8.51 -5.56
N ILE A 723 -21.17 7.98 -4.90
CA ILE A 723 -21.05 7.39 -3.56
C ILE A 723 -21.78 6.05 -3.51
N GLY A 724 -21.10 4.98 -3.11
CA GLY A 724 -21.72 3.66 -2.99
C GLY A 724 -21.21 2.82 -1.83
N ALA A 725 -21.99 1.84 -1.43
CA ALA A 725 -21.63 0.95 -0.32
C ALA A 725 -20.54 -0.05 -0.73
N ILE A 726 -20.41 -0.30 -2.03
CA ILE A 726 -19.34 -1.10 -2.64
C ILE A 726 -18.39 -0.17 -3.39
N ALA A 727 -18.89 0.63 -4.33
CA ALA A 727 -18.04 1.47 -5.15
C ALA A 727 -18.66 2.84 -5.42
N GLY A 728 -17.82 3.88 -5.48
CA GLY A 728 -18.22 5.17 -6.04
C GLY A 728 -18.48 5.01 -7.54
N GLU A 729 -17.45 4.63 -8.28
CA GLU A 729 -17.50 4.40 -9.74
C GLU A 729 -16.97 3.01 -10.12
N LEU A 730 -17.55 2.43 -11.17
CA LEU A 730 -17.06 1.21 -11.82
C LEU A 730 -17.04 1.38 -13.34
N THR A 731 -15.97 0.91 -13.99
CA THR A 731 -15.85 1.01 -15.46
C THR A 731 -16.22 -0.26 -16.20
N GLU A 732 -16.15 -1.43 -15.55
CA GLU A 732 -16.50 -2.72 -16.17
C GLU A 732 -17.38 -3.59 -15.25
N GLU A 733 -16.85 -4.68 -14.70
CA GLU A 733 -17.65 -5.74 -14.07
C GLU A 733 -17.94 -5.48 -12.59
N CYS A 734 -19.20 -5.73 -12.20
CA CYS A 734 -19.60 -5.83 -10.81
C CYS A 734 -20.49 -7.04 -10.61
N ARG A 735 -20.15 -7.96 -9.69
CA ARG A 735 -21.02 -9.10 -9.36
C ARG A 735 -20.83 -9.62 -7.94
N ASN A 736 -21.91 -10.16 -7.38
CA ASN A 736 -21.95 -10.85 -6.10
C ASN A 736 -21.42 -10.07 -4.89
N ASN A 737 -21.43 -8.74 -4.94
CA ASN A 737 -20.99 -7.93 -3.82
C ASN A 737 -22.13 -7.72 -2.82
N ILE A 738 -21.80 -7.79 -1.53
CA ILE A 738 -22.75 -7.66 -0.43
C ILE A 738 -22.32 -6.55 0.52
N PHE A 739 -23.27 -5.81 1.08
CA PHE A 739 -22.96 -4.79 2.07
C PHE A 739 -24.00 -4.73 3.18
N ALA A 740 -23.60 -4.29 4.37
CA ALA A 740 -24.53 -4.01 5.45
C ALA A 740 -24.99 -2.55 5.38
N ASP A 741 -26.31 -2.35 5.42
CA ASP A 741 -26.90 -1.02 5.52
C ASP A 741 -26.84 -0.53 6.98
N THR A 742 -25.88 0.35 7.26
CA THR A 742 -25.66 0.94 8.60
C THR A 742 -26.71 2.01 8.95
N SER A 743 -27.53 2.47 7.99
CA SER A 743 -28.55 3.50 8.22
C SER A 743 -29.73 3.04 9.09
N LYS A 744 -29.85 1.73 9.36
CA LYS A 744 -30.82 1.15 10.30
C LYS A 744 -30.35 1.16 11.76
N PHE A 745 -29.09 1.52 12.01
CA PHE A 745 -28.46 1.39 13.32
C PHE A 745 -28.11 2.75 13.95
N ASN A 746 -28.34 3.86 13.24
CA ASN A 746 -28.04 5.20 13.73
C ASN A 746 -29.23 6.12 13.49
N ASP A 747 -29.98 6.46 14.55
CA ASP A 747 -31.08 7.46 14.51
C ASP A 747 -30.54 8.91 14.44
N SER A 748 -29.21 9.08 14.36
CA SER A 748 -28.55 10.37 14.24
C SER A 748 -28.94 11.05 12.93
N SER A 749 -29.23 12.35 13.02
CA SER A 749 -29.72 13.13 11.89
C SER A 749 -28.68 13.28 10.77
N ASP A 750 -27.42 12.87 11.00
CA ASP A 750 -26.27 13.01 10.08
C ASP A 750 -25.91 11.71 9.34
N SER A 751 -26.73 10.66 9.39
CA SER A 751 -26.52 9.46 8.57
C SER A 751 -27.15 9.59 7.18
N VAL A 752 -26.42 9.16 6.14
CA VAL A 752 -26.98 9.03 4.77
C VAL A 752 -28.00 7.89 4.81
N ARG A 753 -29.29 8.21 4.75
CA ARG A 753 -30.36 7.21 4.67
C ARG A 753 -30.32 6.51 3.32
N GLY A 754 -30.20 5.18 3.33
CA GLY A 754 -30.34 4.32 2.16
C GLY A 754 -29.19 4.41 1.16
N LEU A 755 -28.00 3.94 1.56
CA LEU A 755 -26.85 3.85 0.67
C LEU A 755 -27.06 2.75 -0.37
N GLY A 756 -27.01 3.10 -1.66
CA GLY A 756 -26.98 2.11 -2.73
C GLY A 756 -25.60 1.46 -2.89
N GLY A 757 -25.55 0.31 -3.54
CA GLY A 757 -24.30 -0.43 -3.74
C GLY A 757 -23.26 0.30 -4.59
N ILE A 758 -23.67 0.86 -5.73
CA ILE A 758 -22.80 1.50 -6.72
C ILE A 758 -23.44 2.83 -7.09
N ASP A 759 -22.74 3.95 -6.88
CA ASP A 759 -23.25 5.30 -7.19
C ASP A 759 -24.71 5.52 -6.71
N GLY A 760 -24.99 5.17 -5.46
CA GLY A 760 -26.33 5.33 -4.87
C GLY A 760 -27.39 4.35 -5.39
N ILE A 761 -27.07 3.40 -6.28
CA ILE A 761 -28.00 2.41 -6.83
C ILE A 761 -27.60 0.98 -6.43
N SER A 762 -28.58 0.16 -6.05
CA SER A 762 -28.38 -1.27 -5.75
C SER A 762 -29.03 -2.15 -6.81
N TYR A 763 -28.33 -3.20 -7.24
CA TYR A 763 -28.80 -4.16 -8.24
C TYR A 763 -28.69 -5.58 -7.68
N ALA A 764 -29.80 -6.34 -7.75
CA ALA A 764 -29.85 -7.70 -7.23
C ALA A 764 -28.79 -8.60 -7.91
N GLY A 765 -28.05 -9.38 -7.10
CA GLY A 765 -26.97 -10.25 -7.59
C GLY A 765 -25.69 -9.53 -8.03
N ILE A 766 -25.68 -8.20 -8.07
CA ILE A 766 -24.53 -7.38 -8.47
C ILE A 766 -23.91 -6.70 -7.24
N ALA A 767 -24.69 -5.84 -6.58
CA ALA A 767 -24.33 -5.15 -5.35
C ALA A 767 -25.61 -4.91 -4.55
N TYR A 768 -25.81 -5.65 -3.46
CA TYR A 768 -27.06 -5.62 -2.71
C TYR A 768 -26.86 -5.69 -1.19
N ALA A 769 -27.79 -5.07 -0.47
CA ALA A 769 -27.77 -5.00 0.98
C ALA A 769 -28.17 -6.35 1.62
N VAL A 770 -27.49 -6.72 2.70
CA VAL A 770 -27.77 -7.88 3.56
C VAL A 770 -27.71 -7.47 5.03
N SER A 771 -28.12 -8.34 5.95
CA SER A 771 -27.92 -8.10 7.39
C SER A 771 -26.45 -8.30 7.79
N LEU A 772 -26.01 -7.70 8.91
CA LEU A 772 -24.64 -7.91 9.43
C LEU A 772 -24.32 -9.39 9.68
N ASN A 773 -25.27 -10.15 10.24
CA ASN A 773 -25.11 -11.59 10.48
C ASN A 773 -24.95 -12.36 9.16
N GLU A 774 -25.81 -12.08 8.18
CA GLU A 774 -25.73 -12.71 6.85
C GLU A 774 -24.44 -12.33 6.11
N LEU A 775 -23.95 -11.10 6.31
CA LEU A 775 -22.68 -10.64 5.76
C LEU A 775 -21.51 -11.44 6.35
N ALA A 776 -21.47 -11.58 7.69
CA ALA A 776 -20.44 -12.37 8.36
C ALA A 776 -20.45 -13.86 7.97
N GLU A 777 -21.59 -14.40 7.52
CA GLU A 777 -21.72 -15.79 7.05
C GLU A 777 -21.33 -15.95 5.57
N LYS A 778 -21.68 -15.00 4.71
CA LYS A 778 -21.51 -15.10 3.25
C LYS A 778 -20.20 -14.50 2.73
N ALA A 779 -19.59 -13.58 3.47
CA ALA A 779 -18.34 -12.95 3.08
C ALA A 779 -17.21 -13.97 2.97
N LYS A 780 -16.28 -13.71 2.04
CA LYS A 780 -15.04 -14.50 1.89
C LYS A 780 -14.01 -14.22 3.00
N THR A 781 -14.21 -13.12 3.72
CA THR A 781 -13.41 -12.62 4.85
C THR A 781 -14.24 -12.55 6.14
N PRO A 782 -14.81 -13.69 6.60
CA PRO A 782 -15.85 -13.68 7.64
C PRO A 782 -15.35 -13.23 9.02
N ASN A 783 -14.04 -13.33 9.29
CA ASN A 783 -13.49 -12.96 10.59
C ASN A 783 -13.47 -11.45 10.81
N LEU A 784 -13.28 -10.68 9.75
CA LEU A 784 -13.31 -9.22 9.78
C LEU A 784 -14.63 -8.71 10.40
N PHE A 785 -15.77 -9.31 10.03
CA PHE A 785 -17.10 -8.86 10.42
C PHE A 785 -17.60 -9.32 11.80
N LYS A 786 -16.79 -10.09 12.54
CA LYS A 786 -17.21 -10.62 13.85
C LYS A 786 -17.02 -9.62 14.98
N LYS A 787 -15.94 -8.83 14.95
CA LYS A 787 -15.55 -7.94 16.04
C LYS A 787 -14.86 -6.68 15.52
N VAL A 788 -14.97 -5.61 16.29
CA VAL A 788 -14.27 -4.34 16.08
C VAL A 788 -13.56 -3.92 17.36
N THR A 789 -12.46 -3.19 17.22
CA THR A 789 -11.60 -2.80 18.35
C THR A 789 -11.68 -1.30 18.60
N VAL A 790 -11.99 -0.90 19.83
CA VAL A 790 -12.02 0.51 20.26
C VAL A 790 -10.90 0.76 21.27
N LYS A 791 -9.98 1.66 20.93
CA LYS A 791 -8.84 2.04 21.78
C LYS A 791 -9.10 3.41 22.40
N PHE A 792 -8.93 3.56 23.71
CA PHE A 792 -9.10 4.84 24.40
C PHE A 792 -7.75 5.49 24.67
N SER A 793 -7.58 6.74 24.25
CA SER A 793 -6.30 7.45 24.29
C SER A 793 -6.40 8.76 25.07
N ILE A 794 -5.52 8.95 26.05
CA ILE A 794 -5.39 10.19 26.82
C ILE A 794 -4.01 10.79 26.50
N ASP A 795 -3.99 12.05 26.06
CA ASP A 795 -2.77 12.75 25.64
C ASP A 795 -1.91 11.94 24.65
N GLY A 796 -2.56 11.18 23.75
CA GLY A 796 -1.90 10.36 22.72
C GLY A 796 -1.40 8.99 23.20
N LYS A 797 -1.64 8.60 24.46
CA LYS A 797 -1.31 7.28 24.99
C LYS A 797 -2.55 6.42 25.15
N ILE A 798 -2.52 5.21 24.59
CA ILE A 798 -3.59 4.23 24.76
C ILE A 798 -3.60 3.76 26.22
N THR A 799 -4.76 3.87 26.86
CA THR A 799 -5.00 3.52 28.26
C THR A 799 -5.81 2.22 28.39
N GLU A 800 -6.86 2.08 27.58
CA GLU A 800 -7.73 0.90 27.55
C GLU A 800 -8.10 0.48 26.13
N VAL A 801 -8.45 -0.79 25.94
CA VAL A 801 -8.85 -1.38 24.66
C VAL A 801 -10.06 -2.29 24.88
N PHE A 802 -11.13 -2.05 24.13
CA PHE A 802 -12.36 -2.86 24.13
C PHE A 802 -12.51 -3.60 22.80
N GLU A 803 -12.88 -4.88 22.86
CA GLU A 803 -13.37 -5.62 21.71
C GLU A 803 -14.89 -5.79 21.83
N VAL A 804 -15.63 -5.34 20.82
CA VAL A 804 -17.08 -5.50 20.75
C VAL A 804 -17.49 -6.16 19.44
N PRO A 805 -18.64 -6.86 19.39
CA PRO A 805 -19.21 -7.31 18.12
C PRO A 805 -19.44 -6.13 17.17
N CYS A 806 -19.30 -6.34 15.86
CA CYS A 806 -19.63 -5.29 14.88
C CYS A 806 -21.12 -4.92 14.99
N GLY A 807 -21.41 -3.63 15.17
CA GLY A 807 -22.74 -3.10 15.52
C GLY A 807 -23.11 -3.23 17.01
N GLY A 808 -22.16 -3.60 17.87
CA GLY A 808 -22.32 -3.68 19.32
C GLY A 808 -22.19 -2.32 20.01
N ARG A 809 -22.48 -2.27 21.32
CA ARG A 809 -22.44 -1.06 22.14
C ARG A 809 -21.37 -1.12 23.23
N ILE A 810 -20.78 0.03 23.55
CA ILE A 810 -19.96 0.27 24.75
C ILE A 810 -20.74 1.17 25.70
N THR A 811 -21.05 0.68 26.90
CA THR A 811 -21.78 1.45 27.94
C THR A 811 -20.87 2.02 29.01
N ASP A 812 -19.80 1.30 29.36
CA ASP A 812 -18.91 1.66 30.45
C ASP A 812 -17.62 2.26 29.88
N LEU A 813 -17.55 3.59 29.85
CA LEU A 813 -16.36 4.31 29.39
C LEU A 813 -15.26 4.33 30.48
N PRO A 814 -13.98 4.37 30.09
CA PRO A 814 -12.88 4.49 31.04
C PRO A 814 -13.03 5.75 31.90
N GLN A 815 -12.92 5.59 33.21
CA GLN A 815 -12.96 6.69 34.18
C GLN A 815 -11.60 7.39 34.22
N VAL A 816 -11.59 8.72 34.04
CA VAL A 816 -10.38 9.54 34.04
C VAL A 816 -10.46 10.52 35.22
N GLY A 817 -9.40 10.57 36.03
CA GLY A 817 -9.34 11.46 37.19
C GLY A 817 -9.22 12.93 36.79
N ASN A 818 -9.74 13.83 37.63
CA ASN A 818 -9.63 15.27 37.44
C ASN A 818 -8.19 15.75 37.64
N GLU A 819 -7.70 16.66 36.77
CA GLU A 819 -6.37 17.25 36.87
C GLU A 819 -6.43 18.79 36.83
N GLN A 820 -5.81 19.45 37.83
CA GLN A 820 -5.62 20.91 37.87
C GLN A 820 -6.92 21.74 37.64
N GLY A 821 -8.06 21.30 38.17
CA GLY A 821 -9.35 21.98 37.99
C GLY A 821 -9.96 21.79 36.60
N LYS A 822 -9.58 20.73 35.90
CA LYS A 822 -10.16 20.27 34.64
C LYS A 822 -10.65 18.83 34.76
N TYR A 823 -11.62 18.48 33.94
CA TYR A 823 -12.11 17.11 33.78
C TYR A 823 -11.92 16.65 32.33
N TRP A 824 -11.85 15.33 32.13
CA TRP A 824 -11.67 14.74 30.80
C TRP A 824 -13.02 14.40 30.18
N ARG A 825 -13.21 14.78 28.92
CA ARG A 825 -14.39 14.43 28.14
C ARG A 825 -13.97 13.65 26.90
N TRP A 826 -14.47 12.43 26.77
CA TRP A 826 -14.26 11.62 25.56
C TRP A 826 -15.01 12.23 24.37
N ASP A 827 -14.40 12.17 23.19
CA ASP A 827 -15.04 12.53 21.93
C ASP A 827 -16.23 11.59 21.64
N ASP A 828 -17.28 12.10 21.00
CA ASP A 828 -18.36 11.23 20.53
C ASP A 828 -17.85 10.32 19.40
N PHE A 829 -18.01 9.01 19.61
CA PHE A 829 -17.52 7.97 18.71
C PHE A 829 -18.63 6.98 18.29
N GLY A 830 -19.89 7.26 18.62
CA GLY A 830 -21.01 6.36 18.33
C GLY A 830 -21.01 5.13 19.23
N ALA A 831 -20.86 5.32 20.55
CA ALA A 831 -20.77 4.25 21.55
C ALA A 831 -21.94 3.25 21.49
N ASP A 832 -23.14 3.69 21.10
CA ASP A 832 -24.35 2.87 20.98
C ASP A 832 -24.34 1.86 19.83
N CYS A 833 -23.52 2.07 18.80
CA CYS A 833 -23.39 1.18 17.66
C CYS A 833 -22.02 1.33 16.98
N VAL A 834 -21.04 0.59 17.48
CA VAL A 834 -19.67 0.59 16.97
C VAL A 834 -19.57 -0.33 15.75
N THR A 835 -19.39 0.25 14.58
CA THR A 835 -19.32 -0.49 13.31
C THR A 835 -17.93 -0.65 12.76
N PHE A 836 -16.90 0.06 13.27
CA PHE A 836 -15.53 -0.01 12.79
C PHE A 836 -14.52 0.17 13.95
N SER A 837 -13.29 -0.31 13.74
CA SER A 837 -12.21 -0.12 14.71
C SER A 837 -11.74 1.33 14.74
N GLN A 838 -11.59 1.92 15.93
CA GLN A 838 -11.21 3.33 16.07
C GLN A 838 -10.43 3.59 17.36
N THR A 839 -9.69 4.70 17.37
CA THR A 839 -9.07 5.26 18.57
C THR A 839 -9.86 6.49 19.00
N VAL A 840 -10.41 6.45 20.21
CA VAL A 840 -11.20 7.53 20.82
C VAL A 840 -10.28 8.38 21.68
N SER A 841 -10.18 9.66 21.34
CA SER A 841 -9.52 10.69 22.12
C SER A 841 -10.54 11.50 22.92
N GLY A 842 -10.05 12.50 23.64
CA GLY A 842 -10.88 13.44 24.36
C GLY A 842 -10.11 14.72 24.63
N GLU A 843 -10.78 15.67 25.28
CA GLU A 843 -10.19 16.95 25.64
C GLU A 843 -10.38 17.27 27.12
N TRP A 844 -9.48 18.07 27.66
CA TRP A 844 -9.56 18.60 29.01
C TRP A 844 -10.47 19.83 29.07
N HIS A 845 -11.63 19.70 29.68
CA HIS A 845 -12.58 20.77 29.91
C HIS A 845 -12.34 21.44 31.26
N ARG A 846 -12.48 22.77 31.31
CA ARG A 846 -12.37 23.50 32.58
C ARG A 846 -13.62 23.27 33.41
N MET A 847 -13.42 22.98 34.69
CA MET A 847 -14.52 23.02 35.64
C MET A 847 -15.06 24.45 35.71
N ILE A 848 -16.38 24.58 35.83
CA ILE A 848 -17.03 25.84 36.17
C ILE A 848 -17.27 25.90 37.67
N THR A 849 -17.25 27.12 38.21
CA THR A 849 -17.39 27.34 39.65
C THR A 849 -18.77 27.84 40.04
N THR A 850 -19.65 28.05 39.07
CA THR A 850 -20.98 28.61 39.29
C THR A 850 -21.97 28.11 38.24
N ILE A 851 -23.12 27.63 38.70
CA ILE A 851 -24.30 27.28 37.88
C ILE A 851 -25.47 28.18 38.29
N ALA A 852 -26.41 28.42 37.37
CA ALA A 852 -27.48 29.40 37.56
C ALA A 852 -28.83 28.90 37.04
N THR A 853 -29.92 29.44 37.56
CA THR A 853 -31.26 29.25 36.97
C THR A 853 -31.42 30.08 35.69
N ASN A 854 -32.28 29.61 34.78
CA ASN A 854 -32.30 30.04 33.37
C ASN A 854 -33.15 31.31 33.10
N GLU A 855 -32.98 32.35 33.91
CA GLU A 855 -33.62 33.66 33.73
C GLU A 855 -32.61 34.76 33.34
N GLU A 856 -33.06 35.88 32.75
CA GLU A 856 -32.21 37.02 32.36
C GLU A 856 -31.42 37.60 33.55
N ILE A 857 -32.02 37.55 34.74
CA ILE A 857 -31.36 37.77 36.03
C ILE A 857 -31.64 36.50 36.84
N PRO A 858 -30.64 35.62 37.02
CA PRO A 858 -30.84 34.35 37.70
C PRO A 858 -31.43 34.53 39.09
N GLN A 859 -32.51 33.82 39.40
CA GLN A 859 -33.08 33.85 40.75
C GLN A 859 -32.14 33.15 41.75
N ILE A 860 -31.46 32.09 41.31
CA ILE A 860 -30.50 31.32 42.10
C ILE A 860 -29.20 31.14 41.32
N LEU A 861 -28.08 31.37 42.02
CA LEU A 861 -26.74 30.93 41.61
C LEU A 861 -26.24 29.93 42.65
N VAL A 862 -25.52 28.91 42.22
CA VAL A 862 -24.89 27.93 43.12
C VAL A 862 -23.42 27.87 42.78
N GLU A 863 -22.57 28.03 43.78
CA GLU A 863 -21.13 27.84 43.65
C GLU A 863 -20.70 26.48 44.22
N GLY A 864 -19.70 25.92 43.55
CA GLY A 864 -19.16 24.58 43.79
C GLY A 864 -18.15 24.25 42.69
N ILE A 865 -17.76 22.99 42.56
CA ILE A 865 -16.94 22.52 41.44
C ILE A 865 -17.85 21.70 40.53
N PHE A 866 -18.08 22.20 39.32
CA PHE A 866 -19.01 21.61 38.39
C PHE A 866 -18.36 21.35 37.03
N ASP A 867 -18.80 20.28 36.37
CA ASP A 867 -18.63 20.20 34.93
C ASP A 867 -19.54 21.23 34.23
N ASP A 868 -19.33 21.44 32.94
CA ASP A 868 -20.09 22.40 32.13
C ASP A 868 -21.49 21.89 31.71
N GLU A 869 -21.87 20.67 32.11
CA GLU A 869 -23.21 20.09 31.93
C GLU A 869 -24.05 20.14 33.21
N ALA A 870 -23.44 20.50 34.34
CA ALA A 870 -24.11 20.68 35.60
C ALA A 870 -25.13 21.82 35.53
N TYR A 871 -26.26 21.60 36.19
CA TYR A 871 -27.32 22.60 36.25
C TYR A 871 -28.03 22.55 37.60
N VAL A 872 -28.62 23.69 37.94
CA VAL A 872 -29.42 23.87 39.15
C VAL A 872 -30.88 24.09 38.79
N VAL A 873 -31.76 23.41 39.51
CA VAL A 873 -33.20 23.64 39.48
C VAL A 873 -33.62 24.19 40.84
N ALA A 874 -34.34 25.31 40.83
CA ALA A 874 -34.99 25.87 42.01
C ALA A 874 -36.49 25.58 41.96
N GLU A 875 -36.94 24.59 42.72
CA GLU A 875 -38.35 24.22 42.79
C GLU A 875 -39.08 25.11 43.82
N ASP A 876 -40.24 25.67 43.45
CA ASP A 876 -41.06 26.43 44.39
C ASP A 876 -41.52 25.53 45.56
N ALA A 877 -41.15 25.92 46.78
CA ALA A 877 -41.43 25.20 48.00
C ALA A 877 -42.34 26.01 48.96
N ALA A 878 -43.00 27.08 48.51
CA ALA A 878 -43.80 27.96 49.36
C ALA A 878 -44.97 27.23 50.05
N GLU A 879 -45.72 26.41 49.30
CA GLU A 879 -46.83 25.62 49.87
C GLU A 879 -46.31 24.54 50.83
N PHE A 880 -45.16 23.94 50.49
CA PHE A 880 -44.50 22.95 51.34
C PHE A 880 -44.04 23.57 52.67
N ALA A 881 -43.46 24.78 52.63
CA ALA A 881 -43.02 25.49 53.83
C ALA A 881 -44.19 25.82 54.76
N LEU A 882 -45.30 26.33 54.21
CA LEU A 882 -46.52 26.63 54.99
C LEU A 882 -47.13 25.39 55.64
N LYS A 883 -47.20 24.26 54.92
CA LYS A 883 -47.74 22.99 55.47
C LYS A 883 -46.86 22.39 56.56
N ASN A 884 -45.56 22.70 56.58
CA ASN A 884 -44.58 22.14 57.50
C ASN A 884 -44.10 23.15 58.57
N GLY A 885 -44.99 24.04 59.02
CA GLY A 885 -44.79 24.82 60.25
C GLY A 885 -43.82 25.99 60.13
N PHE A 886 -43.67 26.59 58.94
CA PHE A 886 -42.91 27.83 58.77
C PHE A 886 -43.61 29.03 59.43
N GLY A 887 -43.36 29.25 60.73
CA GLY A 887 -43.66 30.49 61.48
C GLY A 887 -45.10 31.04 61.44
N GLU A 888 -45.31 32.23 62.02
CA GLU A 888 -46.57 33.00 61.93
C GLU A 888 -46.63 33.94 60.69
N GLY A 889 -45.60 33.91 59.83
CA GLY A 889 -45.46 34.75 58.63
C GLY A 889 -45.54 33.96 57.33
N VAL A 890 -46.07 34.57 56.26
CA VAL A 890 -46.06 33.97 54.92
C VAL A 890 -44.65 34.14 54.33
N PRO A 891 -43.97 33.06 53.89
CA PRO A 891 -42.66 33.19 53.24
C PRO A 891 -42.81 34.06 51.99
N THR A 892 -41.90 35.01 51.81
CA THR A 892 -41.85 35.87 50.63
C THR A 892 -41.43 35.08 49.40
N ALA A 893 -40.53 34.11 49.58
CA ALA A 893 -40.27 33.03 48.63
C ALA A 893 -39.70 31.82 49.39
N ALA A 894 -39.88 30.62 48.86
CA ALA A 894 -39.24 29.42 49.37
C ALA A 894 -38.87 28.50 48.21
N PHE A 895 -37.67 27.93 48.25
CA PHE A 895 -37.14 27.09 47.18
C PHE A 895 -36.51 25.82 47.73
N ARG A 896 -36.68 24.71 47.01
CA ARG A 896 -35.80 23.55 47.08
C ARG A 896 -34.75 23.67 45.98
N ILE A 897 -33.48 23.53 46.35
CA ILE A 897 -32.36 23.60 45.39
C ILE A 897 -31.90 22.19 45.05
N CYS A 898 -32.06 21.82 43.79
CA CYS A 898 -31.65 20.53 43.24
C CYS A 898 -30.50 20.76 42.26
N VAL A 899 -29.31 20.30 42.61
CA VAL A 899 -28.12 20.33 41.75
C VAL A 899 -27.94 18.97 41.10
N PHE A 900 -27.81 18.95 39.78
CA PHE A 900 -27.65 17.76 38.96
C PHE A 900 -26.29 17.76 38.27
N ASN A 901 -25.76 16.56 37.99
CA ASN A 901 -24.47 16.35 37.34
C ASN A 901 -23.29 17.06 38.04
N ALA A 902 -23.27 17.09 39.38
CA ALA A 902 -22.14 17.59 40.16
C ALA A 902 -21.22 16.44 40.60
N GLU A 903 -19.95 16.76 40.94
CA GLU A 903 -18.96 15.78 41.39
C GLU A 903 -19.42 15.01 42.64
N ALA A 904 -19.12 13.70 42.68
CA ALA A 904 -19.49 12.83 43.80
C ALA A 904 -18.68 13.17 45.06
N GLY A 905 -19.29 13.91 45.99
CA GLY A 905 -18.70 14.21 47.30
C GLY A 905 -19.07 15.57 47.89
N GLU A 906 -19.51 16.53 47.06
CA GLU A 906 -20.03 17.81 47.55
C GLU A 906 -21.51 17.68 47.93
N SER A 907 -21.79 17.63 49.23
CA SER A 907 -23.17 17.64 49.73
C SER A 907 -23.69 19.04 50.05
N ALA A 908 -22.81 20.03 50.15
CA ALA A 908 -23.09 21.40 50.56
C ALA A 908 -22.55 22.40 49.53
N TYR A 909 -23.37 23.39 49.15
CA TYR A 909 -23.04 24.39 48.16
C TYR A 909 -23.26 25.80 48.69
N ILE A 910 -22.55 26.77 48.13
CA ILE A 910 -22.81 28.20 48.40
C ILE A 910 -23.92 28.64 47.44
N VAL A 911 -25.09 28.94 47.97
CA VAL A 911 -26.26 29.39 47.22
C VAL A 911 -26.36 30.91 47.32
N ARG A 912 -26.45 31.58 46.18
CA ARG A 912 -26.82 33.00 46.08
C ARG A 912 -28.26 33.11 45.61
N CYS A 913 -29.13 33.69 46.42
CA CYS A 913 -30.53 33.94 46.06
C CYS A 913 -30.77 35.43 45.85
N LEU A 914 -31.43 35.79 44.74
CA LEU A 914 -31.80 37.17 44.45
C LEU A 914 -32.82 37.66 45.48
N SER A 915 -32.49 38.75 46.18
CA SER A 915 -33.36 39.40 47.16
C SER A 915 -33.00 40.88 47.26
N GLU A 916 -33.86 41.76 46.75
CA GLU A 916 -33.61 43.22 46.70
C GLU A 916 -33.95 43.95 48.01
N GLU A 917 -34.64 43.29 48.94
CA GLU A 917 -35.14 43.89 50.18
C GLU A 917 -34.47 43.28 51.42
N ASP A 918 -34.58 43.94 52.59
CA ASP A 918 -34.14 43.36 53.86
C ASP A 918 -35.01 42.15 54.20
N CYS A 919 -34.39 40.97 54.32
CA CYS A 919 -35.08 39.70 54.57
C CYS A 919 -34.39 38.91 55.69
N LYS A 920 -35.11 37.93 56.22
CA LYS A 920 -34.60 36.87 57.09
C LYS A 920 -34.53 35.58 56.29
N LEU A 921 -33.43 34.85 56.41
CA LEU A 921 -33.25 33.54 55.80
C LEU A 921 -33.57 32.46 56.84
N SER A 922 -34.32 31.45 56.44
CA SER A 922 -34.56 30.25 57.25
C SER A 922 -34.36 29.01 56.41
N VAL A 923 -33.63 28.04 56.95
CA VAL A 923 -33.32 26.77 56.29
C VAL A 923 -34.00 25.64 57.04
N LEU A 924 -34.60 24.70 56.31
CA LEU A 924 -35.24 23.52 56.88
C LEU A 924 -34.18 22.49 57.25
N THR A 925 -34.17 22.09 58.52
CA THR A 925 -33.28 21.05 59.08
C THR A 925 -34.10 19.93 59.72
N ASP A 926 -33.45 18.85 60.16
CA ASP A 926 -34.11 17.75 60.88
C ASP A 926 -34.84 18.19 62.16
N ALA A 927 -34.42 19.31 62.76
CA ALA A 927 -35.03 19.93 63.93
C ALA A 927 -36.16 20.93 63.59
N GLY A 928 -36.51 21.07 62.31
CA GLY A 928 -37.46 22.05 61.79
C GLY A 928 -36.78 23.29 61.17
N TRP A 929 -37.57 24.35 60.97
CA TRP A 929 -37.10 25.60 60.38
C TRP A 929 -36.18 26.36 61.34
N THR A 930 -34.99 26.70 60.86
CA THR A 930 -33.98 27.42 61.64
C THR A 930 -33.56 28.69 60.92
N GLU A 931 -33.63 29.83 61.61
CA GLU A 931 -33.14 31.11 61.08
C GLU A 931 -31.61 31.03 60.94
N ARG A 932 -31.09 31.49 59.79
CA ARG A 932 -29.66 31.48 59.46
C ARG A 932 -29.20 32.88 59.09
N GLU A 933 -27.98 33.21 59.49
CA GLU A 933 -27.29 34.39 58.99
C GLU A 933 -26.84 34.16 57.54
N PHE A 934 -26.80 35.24 56.76
CA PHE A 934 -26.34 35.24 55.37
C PHE A 934 -25.47 36.47 55.13
N GLU A 935 -24.59 36.38 54.14
CA GLU A 935 -23.84 37.52 53.64
C GLU A 935 -24.59 38.18 52.47
N ARG A 936 -24.46 39.50 52.30
CA ARG A 936 -25.11 40.22 51.21
C ARG A 936 -24.07 40.68 50.19
N ASP A 937 -24.22 40.20 48.96
CA ASP A 937 -23.38 40.53 47.81
C ASP A 937 -24.24 41.18 46.71
N GLY A 938 -24.25 42.51 46.67
CA GLY A 938 -25.10 43.28 45.77
C GLY A 938 -26.59 43.02 46.02
N LYS A 939 -27.29 42.49 44.99
CA LYS A 939 -28.71 42.11 45.05
C LYS A 939 -28.96 40.68 45.54
N TYR A 940 -27.91 39.92 45.85
CA TYR A 940 -28.02 38.54 46.26
C TYR A 940 -27.70 38.38 47.75
N ILE A 941 -28.37 37.41 48.37
CA ILE A 941 -27.99 36.88 49.67
C ILE A 941 -27.23 35.57 49.47
N VAL A 942 -26.14 35.38 50.20
CA VAL A 942 -25.20 34.28 50.03
C VAL A 942 -25.19 33.44 51.31
N PHE A 943 -25.45 32.15 51.18
CA PHE A 943 -25.53 31.21 52.30
C PHE A 943 -25.22 29.77 51.86
N GLU A 944 -24.87 28.92 52.82
CA GLU A 944 -24.58 27.51 52.56
C GLU A 944 -25.86 26.65 52.64
N LEU A 945 -26.05 25.74 51.68
CA LEU A 945 -27.19 24.83 51.64
C LEU A 945 -26.80 23.48 51.06
N ASN A 946 -27.30 22.40 51.65
CA ASN A 946 -27.08 21.05 51.12
C ASN A 946 -27.87 20.79 49.82
N ASN A 947 -27.40 19.88 48.97
CA ASN A 947 -28.16 19.44 47.80
C ASN A 947 -29.54 18.89 48.22
N ASN A 948 -30.58 19.21 47.46
CA ASN A 948 -31.99 18.99 47.78
C ASN A 948 -32.51 19.71 49.05
N GLY A 949 -31.70 20.62 49.62
CA GLY A 949 -32.07 21.44 50.77
C GLY A 949 -33.17 22.46 50.43
N ILE A 950 -33.94 22.84 51.45
CA ILE A 950 -35.04 23.79 51.30
C ILE A 950 -34.77 25.02 52.17
N PHE A 951 -34.92 26.20 51.60
CA PHE A 951 -34.83 27.46 52.32
C PHE A 951 -36.04 28.35 52.00
N ALA A 952 -36.27 29.31 52.88
CA ALA A 952 -37.30 30.32 52.73
C ALA A 952 -36.78 31.69 53.18
N ILE A 953 -37.25 32.74 52.51
CA ILE A 953 -36.96 34.13 52.85
C ILE A 953 -38.22 34.84 53.31
N GLU A 954 -38.12 35.62 54.39
CA GLU A 954 -39.20 36.43 54.94
C GLU A 954 -38.81 37.92 54.93
N LYS A 955 -39.64 38.79 54.36
CA LYS A 955 -39.42 40.24 54.33
C LYS A 955 -39.46 40.86 55.73
N VAL A 956 -38.47 41.68 56.07
CA VAL A 956 -38.46 42.45 57.33
C VAL A 956 -39.25 43.74 57.15
N ILE A 957 -40.45 43.80 57.72
CA ILE A 957 -41.26 45.03 57.75
C ILE A 957 -40.71 45.98 58.82
N LYS A 958 -39.93 47.00 58.43
CA LYS A 958 -39.56 48.11 59.32
C LYS A 958 -40.83 48.89 59.69
N LYS A 959 -41.25 48.83 60.96
CA LYS A 959 -42.37 49.64 61.48
C LYS A 959 -42.03 51.13 61.37
N ASP A 960 -42.59 51.79 60.38
CA ASP A 960 -42.47 53.24 60.19
C ASP A 960 -43.10 53.99 61.38
N ARG A 961 -42.29 54.65 62.21
CA ARG A 961 -42.76 55.42 63.39
C ARG A 961 -43.22 56.83 63.04
N THR A 962 -43.14 57.21 61.76
CA THR A 962 -43.55 58.53 61.23
C THR A 962 -45.01 58.92 61.52
N PRO A 963 -46.02 58.01 61.55
CA PRO A 963 -47.40 58.37 61.91
C PRO A 963 -47.54 58.83 63.37
N TYR A 964 -46.77 58.25 64.30
CA TYR A 964 -46.79 58.64 65.71
C TYR A 964 -46.22 60.05 65.92
N ILE A 965 -45.18 60.41 65.17
CA ILE A 965 -44.57 61.75 65.20
C ILE A 965 -45.54 62.79 64.61
N MET A 966 -46.25 62.45 63.54
CA MET A 966 -47.25 63.31 62.91
C MET A 966 -48.50 63.55 63.79
N ILE A 967 -48.93 62.54 64.56
CA ILE A 967 -50.04 62.68 65.53
C ILE A 967 -49.65 63.63 66.68
N VAL A 968 -48.42 63.54 67.18
CA VAL A 968 -47.91 64.45 68.24
C VAL A 968 -47.78 65.89 67.70
N CYS A 969 -47.28 66.08 66.48
CA CYS A 969 -47.23 67.41 65.83
C CYS A 969 -48.63 67.98 65.57
N GLY A 970 -49.60 67.15 65.17
CA GLY A 970 -51.00 67.54 64.97
C GLY A 970 -51.70 68.00 66.26
N ALA A 971 -51.42 67.34 67.39
CA ALA A 971 -51.95 67.72 68.70
C ALA A 971 -51.40 69.07 69.20
N ILE A 972 -50.14 69.38 68.89
CA ILE A 972 -49.50 70.67 69.22
C ILE A 972 -50.10 71.81 68.37
N ILE A 973 -50.41 71.56 67.10
CA ILE A 973 -51.03 72.56 66.21
C ILE A 973 -52.48 72.84 66.62
N LEU A 974 -53.25 71.81 67.00
CA LEU A 974 -54.63 71.96 67.48
C LEU A 974 -54.73 72.73 68.81
N THR A 975 -53.79 72.51 69.73
CA THR A 975 -53.74 73.27 71.00
C THR A 975 -53.34 74.73 70.78
N ALA A 976 -52.41 75.02 69.86
CA ALA A 976 -52.07 76.39 69.46
C ALA A 976 -53.23 77.12 68.77
N ALA A 977 -53.99 76.43 67.91
CA ALA A 977 -55.18 76.98 67.25
C ALA A 977 -56.32 77.26 68.26
N PHE A 978 -56.51 76.39 69.25
CA PHE A 978 -57.50 76.60 70.32
C PHE A 978 -57.14 77.79 71.22
N ALA A 979 -55.85 77.96 71.54
CA ALA A 979 -55.36 79.15 72.26
C ALA A 979 -55.55 80.45 71.46
N ALA A 980 -55.33 80.43 70.14
CA ALA A 980 -55.57 81.57 69.26
C ALA A 980 -57.05 81.96 69.18
N VAL A 981 -57.97 80.98 69.14
CA VAL A 981 -59.43 81.24 69.15
C VAL A 981 -59.89 81.86 70.48
N ILE A 982 -59.33 81.43 71.61
CA ILE A 982 -59.60 82.05 72.93
C ILE A 982 -59.05 83.49 72.98
N ALA A 983 -57.89 83.76 72.41
CA ALA A 983 -57.32 85.10 72.32
C ALA A 983 -58.15 86.05 71.43
N VAL A 984 -58.72 85.55 70.33
CA VAL A 984 -59.60 86.32 69.42
C VAL A 984 -60.98 86.57 70.05
N LYS A 985 -61.55 85.61 70.81
CA LYS A 985 -62.78 85.83 71.58
C LYS A 985 -62.59 86.84 72.72
N ARG A 986 -61.43 86.85 73.40
CA ARG A 986 -61.11 87.88 74.42
C ARG A 986 -60.85 89.28 73.84
N ARG A 987 -60.38 89.40 72.58
CA ARG A 987 -60.24 90.70 71.89
C ARG A 987 -61.56 91.26 71.33
N ARG A 988 -62.55 90.43 70.97
CA ARG A 988 -63.88 90.88 70.52
C ARG A 988 -64.87 91.22 71.65
N GLY A 989 -64.58 90.85 72.91
CA GLY A 989 -65.35 91.24 74.10
C GLY A 989 -64.97 92.59 74.73
N LYS A 990 -63.87 93.24 74.30
CA LYS A 990 -63.37 94.51 74.88
C LYS A 990 -63.52 95.75 73.98
N LYS A 991 -64.17 95.63 72.80
CA LYS A 991 -64.45 96.75 71.87
C LYS A 991 -65.95 97.10 71.74
N ARG A 992 -66.81 96.63 72.65
CA ARG A 992 -68.26 96.92 72.68
C ARG A 992 -68.77 97.50 74.01
N ARG A 993 -67.89 98.17 74.77
CA ARG A 993 -68.20 98.93 75.98
C ARG A 993 -67.21 100.10 76.16
N SER A 994 -67.34 101.12 75.31
CA SER A 994 -67.03 102.53 75.59
C SER A 994 -67.18 103.32 74.28
N GLU A 995 -68.07 104.31 74.31
CA GLU A 995 -68.46 105.26 73.24
C GLU A 995 -69.59 104.82 72.30
N ALA A 996 -70.47 105.79 72.08
CA ALA A 996 -71.89 105.71 71.78
C ALA A 996 -72.22 105.46 70.30
#